data_AF-R1EYL4-F1
#
_entry.id   AF-R1EYL4-F1
#
_cell.length_a   1.000
_cell.length_b   1.000
_cell.length_c   1.000
_cell.angle_alpha   90.00
_cell.angle_beta   90.00
_cell.angle_gamma   90.00
#
_symmetry.space_group_name_H-M   'P 1'
#
loop_
_entity.id
_entity.type
_entity.pdbx_description
1 polymer ?
#
loop_
_entity_poly.entity_id
_entity_poly.type
_entity_poly.pdbx_seq_one_letter_code
_entity_poly.pdbx_strand_id
1 'polypeptide(L)'
;MPTYKNVTLSLRSSAHETAPLLEFPPPPHLPIRVEDVASATAAVYVLASPGLGFWIAYHVKPPVPPDTRFFVFKLFMDGRHVVSWAVGEEDEWKGKTMFGLFENHEWRGGVEKRAFAFACKPERDVDAVTDHESRVLEVRVFRAGARKRIQREAPELIETEVGKDGAGGIDLVNAGCLKKENPKRFYRFALIDSLKKPYVTFRYYYRSLEQLKTLGVVIEGGDGEDEAVTDSGNGFQDLDLSFLSNGDANSPSTIVEQPTTLDRESPPLVAQESLNSAVSSHNGDPKANVPSAPTSITEAADLMRHAQLVEIFALESAEECYNGDEEFGSDSDEGTGQSDEGFGGGHGGGWGPDRAGLAQAHSQPRPNIVTERSVAKFPAGIVTASSLTPPVLPLTVRTPYMSTWLNNARDEPWSKWPMFWTGDEIGFSLLAAVPDTHTVYPLLGRPHDSLDPSGHGEGYNVSRAIYKGAKYDASTTNLTYSIPAPSHKHEPLELVLSFLSPITPTSTLRQSIPASYVSVHVTGTFDIDVYIDVNGQWVSGHRDARIVWDFSHNALDEQHRLKTFKVTREEELLFTENRFGGNAQAEWGSLYFTAPSDVRHECGTSAILRQRFSATGTLENVVDDAFRSIMDEEPVFAFSKSFRLSGNSSEPASDSVVFTMAHIQDEVVQFASARGLTYMRPLWKSWFGDVEKLLTYHYLDFANAVALADKYSAQLAIDAYQSGSENYVDIVALSARQVMGATSFSGTPENPVLFLKEISSNGNSQTVDVIFPAWPFFLYTNPRWGAWLLEPLIEHMNSGQYPNDYSMHDLGSHFPNMTGYPDGNDEYMPVEECGDMLIMGLSLVNSLTYGNGHESQSIWATMGSTHYDEEAENPFHLTTSEYDGFEHIDSTWGGGAKGAKQAQKWLSKSYNLWQQWTGYLVEFSLRPHNQLSTDDFAGWLALHSNLALKGIVGIKAMSEMAATLENDEDNISEVYVEKWQGYAISRDGSHVKLAYDWYGSWTTIYSLYADALLCFHPTITNTSAASAHHNEEPYVPDQKGSGSQSPLKHHHDPSSQLPGSRKAITSDFIPHHVYKIQSDWYAAVMQEYGLPLDSRHLYTKSDWEFEAAAVTSKKVRSDLLNRVATWLNETGTDRPFTDLYETESGEFPGPHFFARPVVGGHFAFLALERACGGTGMAPFDAWEE
;
A
#
# COMPACT_ATOMS: atom_id res chain seq x y z
N MET A 1 -8.29 -42.01 20.38
CA MET A 1 -9.08 -41.21 19.42
C MET A 1 -9.43 -39.89 20.05
N PRO A 2 -9.07 -38.75 19.46
CA PRO A 2 -9.70 -37.49 19.78
C PRO A 2 -11.13 -37.49 19.19
N THR A 3 -12.12 -37.85 19.99
CA THR A 3 -13.53 -37.53 19.72
C THR A 3 -13.83 -36.22 20.44
N TYR A 4 -13.96 -35.12 19.71
CA TYR A 4 -14.18 -33.80 20.32
C TYR A 4 -15.30 -33.05 19.58
N LYS A 5 -16.20 -32.41 20.35
CA LYS A 5 -17.47 -31.82 19.87
C LYS A 5 -18.25 -32.72 18.89
N ASN A 6 -18.48 -33.98 19.29
CA ASN A 6 -19.12 -35.06 18.51
C ASN A 6 -18.41 -35.49 17.20
N VAL A 7 -17.43 -34.75 16.70
CA VAL A 7 -16.59 -35.18 15.57
C VAL A 7 -15.57 -36.19 16.08
N THR A 8 -15.47 -37.34 15.41
CA THR A 8 -14.42 -38.35 15.62
C THR A 8 -13.55 -38.41 14.39
N LEU A 9 -12.23 -38.33 14.56
CA LEU A 9 -11.25 -38.50 13.49
C LEU A 9 -10.20 -39.53 13.93
N SER A 10 -9.73 -40.36 12.99
CA SER A 10 -8.82 -41.48 13.27
C SER A 10 -7.90 -41.72 12.08
N LEU A 11 -6.59 -41.73 12.32
CA LEU A 11 -5.60 -42.13 11.32
C LEU A 11 -5.55 -43.67 11.22
N ARG A 12 -5.46 -44.18 10.00
CA ARG A 12 -5.58 -45.61 9.67
C ARG A 12 -4.43 -46.07 8.78
N SER A 13 -3.92 -47.27 9.02
CA SER A 13 -2.85 -47.86 8.20
C SER A 13 -3.36 -48.22 6.80
N SER A 14 -2.56 -47.93 5.78
CA SER A 14 -2.78 -48.44 4.41
C SER A 14 -2.16 -49.83 4.20
N ALA A 15 -1.31 -50.31 5.12
CA ALA A 15 -0.72 -51.66 5.07
C ALA A 15 -1.59 -52.73 5.73
N HIS A 16 -2.53 -52.33 6.60
CA HIS A 16 -3.48 -53.20 7.29
C HIS A 16 -4.87 -52.54 7.21
N GLU A 17 -5.69 -52.95 6.24
CA GLU A 17 -6.78 -52.19 5.59
C GLU A 17 -7.87 -51.57 6.51
N THR A 18 -7.91 -51.92 7.80
CA THR A 18 -8.86 -51.36 8.79
C THR A 18 -8.20 -50.88 10.10
N ALA A 19 -6.90 -51.13 10.32
CA ALA A 19 -6.25 -50.88 11.61
C ALA A 19 -6.00 -49.38 11.86
N PRO A 20 -6.35 -48.84 13.04
CA PRO A 20 -5.92 -47.50 13.44
C PRO A 20 -4.41 -47.45 13.66
N LEU A 21 -3.80 -46.28 13.50
CA LEU A 21 -2.46 -46.03 14.04
C LEU A 21 -2.53 -46.00 15.58
N LEU A 22 -1.42 -46.32 16.25
CA LEU A 22 -1.31 -46.19 17.70
C LEU A 22 -1.28 -44.70 18.07
N GLU A 23 -2.29 -44.28 18.85
CA GLU A 23 -2.44 -42.93 19.38
C GLU A 23 -2.12 -42.93 20.88
N PHE A 24 -1.31 -41.97 21.33
CA PHE A 24 -0.89 -41.80 22.71
C PHE A 24 -1.27 -40.39 23.21
N PRO A 25 -1.75 -40.22 24.46
CA PRO A 25 -2.05 -38.89 24.99
C PRO A 25 -0.77 -38.08 25.28
N PRO A 26 -0.79 -36.75 25.14
CA PRO A 26 0.31 -35.89 25.57
C PRO A 26 0.65 -36.04 27.07
N PRO A 27 1.93 -36.25 27.44
CA PRO A 27 2.36 -36.34 28.83
C PRO A 27 2.06 -35.06 29.63
N PRO A 28 1.65 -35.15 30.92
CA PRO A 28 1.28 -33.98 31.75
C PRO A 28 2.39 -32.94 32.03
N HIS A 29 3.61 -33.16 31.53
CA HIS A 29 4.76 -32.28 31.70
C HIS A 29 5.08 -31.45 30.44
N LEU A 30 4.42 -31.73 29.31
CA LEU A 30 4.49 -30.94 28.08
C LEU A 30 3.37 -29.87 28.07
N PRO A 31 3.51 -28.77 27.32
CA PRO A 31 2.46 -27.74 27.23
C PRO A 31 1.20 -28.22 26.47
N ILE A 32 1.37 -29.18 25.56
CA ILE A 32 0.30 -29.76 24.73
C ILE A 32 -0.67 -30.57 25.62
N ARG A 33 -1.98 -30.36 25.42
CA ARG A 33 -3.05 -31.02 26.17
C ARG A 33 -3.87 -31.94 25.26
N VAL A 34 -4.40 -33.02 25.83
CA VAL A 34 -5.35 -33.93 25.14
C VAL A 34 -6.55 -33.16 24.57
N GLU A 35 -7.07 -32.21 25.34
CA GLU A 35 -8.08 -31.23 24.92
C GLU A 35 -7.69 -29.84 25.41
N ASP A 36 -7.87 -28.83 24.56
CA ASP A 36 -7.91 -27.42 24.95
C ASP A 36 -9.25 -26.79 24.52
N VAL A 37 -10.01 -26.37 25.53
CA VAL A 37 -11.32 -25.75 25.38
C VAL A 37 -11.22 -24.32 24.82
N ALA A 38 -10.09 -23.63 25.00
CA ALA A 38 -9.92 -22.25 24.54
C ALA A 38 -9.72 -22.15 23.02
N SER A 39 -8.84 -22.98 22.45
CA SER A 39 -8.62 -23.09 20.99
C SER A 39 -9.56 -24.08 20.28
N ALA A 40 -10.40 -24.79 21.03
CA ALA A 40 -11.22 -25.91 20.53
C ALA A 40 -10.40 -27.04 19.88
N THR A 41 -9.21 -27.31 20.41
CA THR A 41 -8.27 -28.31 19.89
C THR A 41 -8.31 -29.61 20.69
N ALA A 42 -8.17 -30.75 20.03
CA ALA A 42 -7.85 -32.04 20.65
C ALA A 42 -6.57 -32.62 20.02
N ALA A 43 -5.66 -33.13 20.85
CA ALA A 43 -4.32 -33.52 20.42
C ALA A 43 -3.86 -34.89 20.95
N VAL A 44 -3.14 -35.63 20.11
CA VAL A 44 -2.50 -36.92 20.42
C VAL A 44 -1.13 -37.02 19.74
N TYR A 45 -0.25 -37.86 20.29
CA TYR A 45 0.95 -38.34 19.61
C TYR A 45 0.64 -39.60 18.81
N VAL A 46 1.33 -39.82 17.69
CA VAL A 46 1.24 -41.06 16.89
C VAL A 46 2.61 -41.57 16.47
N LEU A 47 2.74 -42.89 16.35
CA LEU A 47 3.97 -43.54 15.88
C LEU A 47 4.14 -43.35 14.36
N ALA A 48 5.15 -42.56 13.99
CA ALA A 48 5.61 -42.42 12.60
C ALA A 48 6.50 -43.62 12.22
N SER A 49 5.97 -44.52 11.40
CA SER A 49 6.73 -45.63 10.81
C SER A 49 7.19 -45.25 9.40
N PRO A 50 8.49 -45.15 9.09
CA PRO A 50 8.99 -44.72 7.78
C PRO A 50 8.41 -45.53 6.61
N GLY A 51 7.92 -44.84 5.59
CA GLY A 51 7.27 -45.42 4.41
C GLY A 51 5.86 -45.95 4.64
N LEU A 52 5.32 -45.88 5.87
CA LEU A 52 3.95 -46.35 6.14
C LEU A 52 2.92 -45.36 5.56
N GLY A 53 2.25 -45.78 4.50
CA GLY A 53 1.06 -45.13 3.99
C GLY A 53 -0.08 -45.13 5.01
N PHE A 54 -0.83 -44.03 5.08
CA PHE A 54 -1.99 -43.89 5.96
C PHE A 54 -3.14 -43.14 5.28
N TRP A 55 -4.33 -43.25 5.88
CA TRP A 55 -5.53 -42.54 5.46
C TRP A 55 -6.34 -42.05 6.67
N ILE A 56 -7.27 -41.12 6.45
CA ILE A 56 -8.06 -40.47 7.49
C ILE A 56 -9.49 -41.01 7.46
N ALA A 57 -9.95 -41.59 8.56
CA ALA A 57 -11.36 -41.91 8.81
C ALA A 57 -12.02 -40.78 9.62
N TYR A 58 -13.27 -40.42 9.30
CA TYR A 58 -14.04 -39.42 10.07
C TYR A 58 -15.52 -39.79 10.19
N HIS A 59 -16.13 -39.40 11.30
CA HIS A 59 -17.56 -39.60 11.59
C HIS A 59 -18.04 -38.54 12.60
N VAL A 60 -19.12 -37.82 12.28
CA VAL A 60 -19.77 -36.89 13.22
C VAL A 60 -20.98 -37.57 13.85
N LYS A 61 -20.93 -37.82 15.16
CA LYS A 61 -22.01 -38.52 15.87
C LYS A 61 -23.21 -37.58 16.10
N PRO A 62 -24.45 -38.00 15.78
CA PRO A 62 -25.64 -37.23 16.13
C PRO A 62 -25.80 -37.00 17.64
N PRO A 63 -26.42 -35.89 18.10
CA PRO A 63 -27.03 -34.84 17.27
C PRO A 63 -26.01 -33.92 16.61
N VAL A 64 -26.24 -33.63 15.33
CA VAL A 64 -25.56 -32.57 14.58
C VAL A 64 -26.10 -31.22 15.06
N PRO A 65 -25.28 -30.17 15.20
CA PRO A 65 -25.77 -28.84 15.59
C PRO A 65 -26.80 -28.29 14.60
N PRO A 66 -27.79 -27.50 15.05
CA PRO A 66 -28.71 -26.81 14.15
C PRO A 66 -27.97 -25.94 13.12
N ASP A 67 -28.67 -25.68 12.01
CA ASP A 67 -28.22 -24.89 10.84
C ASP A 67 -26.99 -25.45 10.09
N THR A 68 -26.36 -26.52 10.59
CA THR A 68 -25.24 -27.20 9.94
C THR A 68 -25.75 -28.15 8.85
N ARG A 69 -25.40 -27.88 7.59
CA ARG A 69 -25.70 -28.76 6.44
C ARG A 69 -24.51 -29.59 5.99
N PHE A 70 -23.29 -29.09 6.21
CA PHE A 70 -22.05 -29.80 5.92
C PHE A 70 -21.02 -29.56 7.03
N PHE A 71 -20.15 -30.53 7.29
CA PHE A 71 -18.87 -30.28 7.94
C PHE A 71 -17.78 -30.25 6.87
N VAL A 72 -16.98 -29.18 6.88
CA VAL A 72 -15.83 -28.96 6.00
C VAL A 72 -14.57 -29.26 6.79
N PHE A 73 -13.70 -30.10 6.25
CA PHE A 73 -12.40 -30.43 6.81
C PHE A 73 -11.30 -29.81 5.95
N LYS A 74 -10.32 -29.16 6.57
CA LYS A 74 -9.07 -28.72 5.94
C LYS A 74 -7.89 -29.43 6.62
N LEU A 75 -7.09 -30.16 5.85
CA LEU A 75 -5.87 -30.83 6.30
C LEU A 75 -4.65 -29.94 6.05
N PHE A 76 -3.85 -29.76 7.10
CA PHE A 76 -2.58 -29.09 7.10
C PHE A 76 -1.48 -30.03 7.61
N MET A 77 -0.24 -29.83 7.13
CA MET A 77 0.96 -30.53 7.59
C MET A 77 2.03 -29.47 7.87
N ASP A 78 2.48 -29.38 9.12
CA ASP A 78 3.40 -28.32 9.60
C ASP A 78 2.98 -26.91 9.15
N GLY A 79 1.69 -26.61 9.30
CA GLY A 79 1.08 -25.31 8.98
C GLY A 79 0.63 -25.12 7.53
N ARG A 80 1.21 -25.87 6.57
CA ARG A 80 0.92 -25.74 5.13
C ARG A 80 -0.36 -26.46 4.73
N HIS A 81 -1.17 -25.87 3.84
CA HIS A 81 -2.45 -26.47 3.42
C HIS A 81 -2.27 -27.56 2.36
N VAL A 82 -2.87 -28.74 2.57
CA VAL A 82 -2.68 -29.93 1.70
C VAL A 82 -3.93 -30.25 0.88
N VAL A 83 -5.10 -30.36 1.53
CA VAL A 83 -6.36 -30.72 0.88
C VAL A 83 -7.55 -30.30 1.74
N SER A 84 -8.73 -30.14 1.13
CA SER A 84 -9.99 -29.90 1.82
C SER A 84 -11.08 -30.83 1.30
N TRP A 85 -11.88 -31.41 2.19
CA TRP A 85 -13.06 -32.21 1.84
C TRP A 85 -14.26 -31.78 2.69
N ALA A 86 -15.43 -32.34 2.43
CA ALA A 86 -16.63 -32.10 3.22
C ALA A 86 -17.46 -33.37 3.36
N VAL A 87 -18.39 -33.38 4.32
CA VAL A 87 -19.37 -34.44 4.55
C VAL A 87 -20.72 -33.80 4.90
N GLY A 88 -21.82 -34.36 4.41
CA GLY A 88 -23.18 -33.92 4.69
C GLY A 88 -24.10 -35.04 5.17
N GLU A 89 -25.40 -34.74 5.18
CA GLU A 89 -26.46 -35.68 5.50
C GLU A 89 -26.55 -36.84 4.48
N GLU A 90 -26.23 -36.54 3.21
CA GLU A 90 -26.19 -37.50 2.10
C GLU A 90 -25.13 -38.61 2.28
N ASP A 91 -24.07 -38.33 3.06
CA ASP A 91 -22.95 -39.24 3.35
C ASP A 91 -23.11 -39.97 4.71
N GLU A 92 -24.29 -39.93 5.33
CA GLU A 92 -24.54 -40.38 6.72
C GLU A 92 -23.58 -39.73 7.76
N TRP A 93 -23.05 -38.53 7.47
CA TRP A 93 -22.07 -37.81 8.30
C TRP A 93 -20.75 -38.57 8.59
N LYS A 94 -20.38 -39.55 7.75
CA LYS A 94 -19.16 -40.37 7.89
C LYS A 94 -18.43 -40.55 6.56
N GLY A 95 -17.13 -40.87 6.61
CA GLY A 95 -16.36 -41.09 5.38
C GLY A 95 -14.87 -41.32 5.61
N LYS A 96 -14.11 -41.26 4.51
CA LYS A 96 -12.65 -41.34 4.52
C LYS A 96 -11.97 -40.47 3.46
N THR A 97 -10.75 -40.04 3.74
CA THR A 97 -9.86 -39.32 2.80
C THR A 97 -8.52 -40.03 2.75
N MET A 98 -8.09 -40.45 1.55
CA MET A 98 -6.89 -41.29 1.35
C MET A 98 -5.78 -40.60 0.54
N PHE A 99 -6.07 -39.46 -0.09
CA PHE A 99 -5.14 -38.74 -0.97
C PHE A 99 -5.53 -37.27 -1.14
N GLY A 100 -4.55 -36.43 -1.48
CA GLY A 100 -4.76 -35.12 -2.11
C GLY A 100 -4.96 -35.23 -3.63
N LEU A 101 -5.36 -34.13 -4.27
CA LEU A 101 -5.64 -34.04 -5.71
C LEU A 101 -4.93 -32.83 -6.32
N PHE A 102 -4.16 -33.06 -7.39
CA PHE A 102 -3.30 -32.06 -8.02
C PHE A 102 -3.33 -32.22 -9.55
N GLU A 103 -3.07 -31.15 -10.30
CA GLU A 103 -2.81 -31.25 -11.74
C GLU A 103 -1.32 -31.46 -12.02
N ASN A 104 -1.05 -32.01 -13.21
CA ASN A 104 0.27 -32.45 -13.66
C ASN A 104 0.31 -32.28 -15.18
N HIS A 105 1.10 -31.32 -15.65
CA HIS A 105 1.05 -30.87 -17.04
C HIS A 105 1.84 -31.77 -18.01
N GLU A 106 2.67 -32.68 -17.48
CA GLU A 106 3.32 -33.73 -18.25
C GLU A 106 2.34 -34.86 -18.64
N TRP A 107 1.25 -35.04 -17.88
CA TRP A 107 0.29 -36.13 -18.06
C TRP A 107 -0.98 -35.69 -18.79
N ARG A 108 -1.07 -36.02 -20.08
CA ARG A 108 -2.23 -35.71 -20.95
C ARG A 108 -3.51 -36.45 -20.53
N GLY A 109 -4.25 -35.89 -19.57
CA GLY A 109 -5.70 -36.15 -19.42
C GLY A 109 -6.23 -36.63 -18.05
N GLY A 110 -5.52 -36.42 -16.94
CA GLY A 110 -6.00 -36.84 -15.61
C GLY A 110 -5.57 -35.93 -14.45
N VAL A 111 -6.34 -35.96 -13.35
CA VAL A 111 -5.93 -35.36 -12.06
C VAL A 111 -5.16 -36.40 -11.27
N GLU A 112 -3.99 -36.05 -10.75
CA GLU A 112 -3.13 -36.95 -9.98
C GLU A 112 -3.67 -37.12 -8.55
N LYS A 113 -3.66 -38.35 -8.03
CA LYS A 113 -3.93 -38.66 -6.62
C LYS A 113 -2.61 -38.79 -5.89
N ARG A 114 -2.46 -38.07 -4.78
CA ARG A 114 -1.26 -38.11 -3.91
C ARG A 114 -1.61 -38.68 -2.55
N ALA A 115 -1.28 -39.96 -2.31
CA ALA A 115 -1.51 -40.63 -1.04
C ALA A 115 -0.51 -40.18 0.03
N PHE A 116 -0.92 -40.21 1.30
CA PHE A 116 -0.11 -39.80 2.43
C PHE A 116 0.71 -40.97 2.97
N ALA A 117 2.02 -40.78 3.19
CA ALA A 117 2.88 -41.73 3.88
C ALA A 117 3.89 -41.00 4.78
N PHE A 118 4.29 -41.59 5.91
CA PHE A 118 5.41 -41.01 6.68
C PHE A 118 6.72 -41.17 5.90
N ALA A 119 7.59 -40.16 5.93
CA ALA A 119 8.74 -40.09 5.02
C ALA A 119 9.73 -41.25 5.20
N CYS A 120 10.28 -41.73 4.07
CA CYS A 120 11.27 -42.82 4.05
C CYS A 120 12.69 -42.39 4.45
N LYS A 121 12.97 -41.08 4.49
CA LYS A 121 14.31 -40.53 4.79
C LYS A 121 14.34 -39.95 6.21
N PRO A 122 15.39 -40.23 7.01
CA PRO A 122 15.64 -39.47 8.23
C PRO A 122 16.12 -38.06 7.84
N GLU A 123 15.20 -37.09 7.88
CA GLU A 123 15.61 -35.70 8.10
C GLU A 123 16.26 -35.59 9.48
N ARG A 124 17.22 -34.66 9.60
CA ARG A 124 18.15 -34.51 10.75
C ARG A 124 17.45 -34.77 12.09
N ASP A 125 18.11 -35.51 12.98
CA ASP A 125 17.63 -35.71 14.35
C ASP A 125 17.45 -34.36 15.05
N VAL A 126 16.19 -33.92 15.11
CA VAL A 126 15.78 -32.76 15.90
C VAL A 126 15.64 -33.24 17.35
N ASP A 127 16.24 -32.50 18.28
CA ASP A 127 16.18 -32.83 19.70
C ASP A 127 14.73 -32.76 20.20
N ALA A 128 14.12 -33.92 20.37
CA ALA A 128 12.72 -34.06 20.78
C ALA A 128 12.43 -33.46 22.16
N VAL A 129 13.44 -33.20 23.00
CA VAL A 129 13.26 -32.48 24.27
C VAL A 129 12.93 -31.00 24.01
N THR A 130 13.51 -30.41 22.98
CA THR A 130 13.26 -29.01 22.58
C THR A 130 12.10 -28.87 21.61
N ASP A 131 11.93 -29.82 20.68
CA ASP A 131 10.92 -29.75 19.62
C ASP A 131 9.75 -30.72 19.82
N HIS A 132 8.84 -30.31 20.70
CA HIS A 132 7.59 -31.01 20.98
C HIS A 132 6.40 -30.52 20.12
N GLU A 133 6.52 -29.39 19.41
CA GLU A 133 5.41 -28.74 18.68
C GLU A 133 5.48 -28.85 17.14
N SER A 134 6.63 -29.20 16.52
CA SER A 134 6.69 -29.49 15.07
C SER A 134 6.12 -30.87 14.72
N ARG A 135 6.17 -31.25 13.43
CA ARG A 135 5.80 -32.57 12.91
C ARG A 135 4.38 -32.93 13.38
N VAL A 136 3.45 -32.07 12.98
CA VAL A 136 2.03 -32.09 13.34
C VAL A 136 1.17 -32.15 12.08
N LEU A 137 0.33 -33.19 12.04
CA LEU A 137 -0.79 -33.27 11.11
C LEU A 137 -1.98 -32.59 11.78
N GLU A 138 -2.47 -31.49 11.22
CA GLU A 138 -3.57 -30.70 11.76
C GLU A 138 -4.80 -30.78 10.84
N VAL A 139 -5.96 -31.16 11.39
CA VAL A 139 -7.24 -31.10 10.67
C VAL A 139 -8.15 -30.09 11.35
N ARG A 140 -8.41 -28.96 10.68
CA ARG A 140 -9.40 -27.96 11.10
C ARG A 140 -10.75 -28.32 10.50
N VAL A 141 -11.80 -28.34 11.32
CA VAL A 141 -13.18 -28.62 10.89
C VAL A 141 -14.06 -27.40 11.13
N PHE A 142 -14.88 -27.08 10.14
CA PHE A 142 -15.81 -25.95 10.13
C PHE A 142 -17.21 -26.46 9.80
N ARG A 143 -18.26 -25.88 10.38
CA ARG A 143 -19.64 -26.14 9.97
C ARG A 143 -19.99 -25.21 8.81
N ALA A 144 -20.86 -25.65 7.90
CA ALA A 144 -21.36 -24.85 6.80
C ALA A 144 -22.87 -24.99 6.62
N GLY A 145 -23.56 -23.87 6.35
CA GLY A 145 -25.01 -23.82 6.13
C GLY A 145 -25.44 -24.07 4.69
N ALA A 146 -24.54 -23.89 3.71
CA ALA A 146 -24.81 -24.11 2.29
C ALA A 146 -23.54 -24.47 1.50
N ARG A 147 -23.71 -25.05 0.31
CA ARG A 147 -22.65 -25.25 -0.70
C ARG A 147 -23.12 -24.83 -2.09
N LYS A 148 -22.26 -24.17 -2.87
CA LYS A 148 -22.45 -23.78 -4.27
C LYS A 148 -21.42 -24.51 -5.13
N ARG A 149 -21.85 -25.29 -6.12
CA ARG A 149 -20.92 -25.96 -7.07
C ARG A 149 -20.24 -24.91 -7.96
N ILE A 150 -18.95 -25.11 -8.20
CA ILE A 150 -18.11 -24.28 -9.07
C ILE A 150 -17.41 -25.16 -10.14
N GLN A 151 -16.96 -24.52 -11.21
CA GLN A 151 -15.90 -25.02 -12.09
C GLN A 151 -14.55 -24.56 -11.50
N ARG A 152 -13.50 -25.37 -11.66
CA ARG A 152 -12.15 -25.08 -11.15
C ARG A 152 -11.13 -26.07 -11.71
N GLU A 153 -9.94 -25.59 -12.05
CA GLU A 153 -8.72 -26.38 -12.24
C GLU A 153 -8.11 -26.76 -10.87
N ALA A 154 -7.57 -27.97 -10.69
CA ALA A 154 -6.81 -28.30 -9.46
C ALA A 154 -5.39 -27.74 -9.56
N PRO A 155 -4.73 -27.33 -8.46
CA PRO A 155 -3.43 -26.67 -8.55
C PRO A 155 -2.36 -27.67 -9.01
N GLU A 156 -1.34 -27.19 -9.71
CA GLU A 156 -0.10 -27.95 -9.87
C GLU A 156 0.50 -28.22 -8.49
N LEU A 157 0.91 -29.47 -8.23
CA LEU A 157 1.52 -29.81 -6.94
C LEU A 157 2.74 -28.91 -6.66
N ILE A 158 3.56 -28.67 -7.67
CA ILE A 158 4.80 -27.88 -7.63
C ILE A 158 4.54 -26.40 -7.30
N GLU A 159 3.35 -25.87 -7.59
CA GLU A 159 3.00 -24.49 -7.25
C GLU A 159 2.55 -24.34 -5.78
N THR A 160 2.06 -25.41 -5.15
CA THR A 160 1.65 -25.37 -3.74
C THR A 160 2.84 -25.28 -2.79
N GLU A 161 2.66 -24.67 -1.62
CA GLU A 161 3.63 -24.63 -0.51
C GLU A 161 4.22 -26.03 -0.21
N VAL A 162 3.35 -27.05 -0.26
CA VAL A 162 3.67 -28.44 0.07
C VAL A 162 4.53 -29.11 -1.02
N GLY A 163 4.42 -28.68 -2.27
CA GLY A 163 5.30 -29.13 -3.36
C GLY A 163 6.62 -28.37 -3.44
N LYS A 164 6.63 -27.08 -3.06
CA LYS A 164 7.84 -26.25 -2.99
C LYS A 164 8.76 -26.67 -1.85
N ASP A 165 8.20 -26.82 -0.65
CA ASP A 165 8.95 -26.95 0.60
C ASP A 165 8.74 -28.28 1.34
N GLY A 166 7.95 -29.20 0.78
CA GLY A 166 7.59 -30.49 1.40
C GLY A 166 6.54 -30.40 2.52
N ALA A 167 6.14 -31.57 3.02
CA ALA A 167 5.09 -31.73 4.04
C ALA A 167 5.61 -32.18 5.43
N GLY A 168 6.74 -31.64 5.88
CA GLY A 168 7.24 -31.80 7.27
C GLY A 168 7.76 -33.18 7.68
N GLY A 169 7.94 -34.10 6.73
CA GLY A 169 8.21 -35.52 7.01
C GLY A 169 7.02 -36.45 6.71
N ILE A 170 6.00 -35.96 6.01
CA ILE A 170 5.03 -36.77 5.27
C ILE A 170 5.37 -36.67 3.77
N ASP A 171 5.49 -37.81 3.10
CA ASP A 171 5.68 -37.93 1.66
C ASP A 171 4.30 -37.93 0.95
N LEU A 172 4.15 -37.10 -0.10
CA LEU A 172 3.00 -37.12 -1.01
C LEU A 172 3.26 -38.06 -2.19
N VAL A 173 2.95 -39.33 -1.98
CA VAL A 173 3.27 -40.44 -2.91
C VAL A 173 2.23 -40.51 -4.04
N ASN A 174 2.67 -40.58 -5.30
CA ASN A 174 1.77 -40.80 -6.44
C ASN A 174 1.00 -42.12 -6.28
N ALA A 175 -0.33 -42.05 -6.38
CA ALA A 175 -1.26 -43.17 -6.27
C ALA A 175 -2.09 -43.38 -7.57
N GLY A 176 -1.50 -43.00 -8.71
CA GLY A 176 -2.15 -42.95 -10.02
C GLY A 176 -3.15 -41.80 -10.16
N CYS A 177 -3.82 -41.73 -11.31
CA CYS A 177 -4.78 -40.67 -11.60
C CYS A 177 -6.22 -41.00 -11.17
N LEU A 178 -7.07 -39.98 -11.16
CA LEU A 178 -8.53 -40.12 -11.15
C LEU A 178 -9.00 -40.67 -12.51
N LYS A 179 -9.97 -41.60 -12.52
CA LYS A 179 -10.59 -42.10 -13.76
C LYS A 179 -11.39 -40.97 -14.43
N LYS A 180 -11.46 -40.93 -15.78
CA LYS A 180 -12.27 -39.97 -16.59
C LYS A 180 -13.75 -39.89 -16.15
N GLU A 181 -14.21 -40.93 -15.48
CA GLU A 181 -15.60 -41.25 -15.14
C GLU A 181 -16.03 -40.65 -13.80
N ASN A 182 -15.07 -40.44 -12.89
CA ASN A 182 -15.31 -39.89 -11.58
C ASN A 182 -15.57 -38.37 -11.72
N PRO A 183 -16.76 -37.86 -11.33
CA PRO A 183 -17.14 -36.49 -11.68
C PRO A 183 -16.30 -35.46 -10.90
N LYS A 184 -15.50 -34.64 -11.61
CA LYS A 184 -14.90 -33.42 -11.02
C LYS A 184 -16.03 -32.56 -10.43
N ARG A 185 -16.11 -32.48 -9.11
CA ARG A 185 -17.05 -31.62 -8.37
C ARG A 185 -16.24 -30.81 -7.37
N PHE A 186 -16.49 -29.51 -7.35
CA PHE A 186 -15.81 -28.53 -6.52
C PHE A 186 -16.86 -27.55 -5.98
N TYR A 187 -16.65 -27.04 -4.76
CA TYR A 187 -17.71 -26.33 -4.04
C TYR A 187 -17.15 -25.15 -3.23
N ARG A 188 -17.81 -23.99 -3.30
CA ARG A 188 -17.72 -22.96 -2.25
C ARG A 188 -18.75 -23.26 -1.17
N PHE A 189 -18.37 -23.13 0.11
CA PHE A 189 -19.22 -23.39 1.27
C PHE A 189 -19.44 -22.09 2.04
N ALA A 190 -20.66 -21.89 2.52
CA ALA A 190 -21.00 -20.81 3.45
C ALA A 190 -20.73 -21.31 4.88
N LEU A 191 -19.53 -21.06 5.39
CA LEU A 191 -19.08 -21.48 6.72
C LEU A 191 -19.80 -20.68 7.82
N ILE A 192 -20.19 -21.37 8.88
CA ILE A 192 -20.78 -20.81 10.11
C ILE A 192 -19.67 -20.45 11.12
N ASP A 193 -18.51 -21.07 11.00
CA ASP A 193 -17.34 -20.85 11.86
C ASP A 193 -16.26 -20.07 11.09
N SER A 194 -15.63 -19.08 11.74
CA SER A 194 -14.59 -18.23 11.13
C SER A 194 -13.33 -19.03 10.80
N LEU A 195 -12.64 -18.69 9.70
CA LEU A 195 -11.32 -19.24 9.34
C LEU A 195 -10.29 -19.19 10.47
N LYS A 196 -10.30 -18.13 11.30
CA LYS A 196 -9.42 -17.95 12.47
C LYS A 196 -9.87 -18.79 13.69
N LYS A 197 -11.12 -19.27 13.73
CA LYS A 197 -11.77 -19.94 14.87
C LYS A 197 -12.63 -21.13 14.39
N PRO A 198 -12.02 -22.26 14.00
CA PRO A 198 -12.74 -23.45 13.53
C PRO A 198 -13.68 -24.03 14.59
N TYR A 199 -14.66 -24.84 14.14
CA TYR A 199 -15.54 -25.57 15.05
C TYR A 199 -14.75 -26.51 15.95
N VAL A 200 -13.82 -27.28 15.38
CA VAL A 200 -12.91 -28.15 16.11
C VAL A 200 -11.59 -28.33 15.36
N THR A 201 -10.48 -28.48 16.08
CA THR A 201 -9.16 -28.76 15.51
C THR A 201 -8.62 -30.08 16.06
N PHE A 202 -8.08 -30.94 15.20
CA PHE A 202 -7.39 -32.16 15.61
C PHE A 202 -5.90 -32.05 15.29
N ARG A 203 -5.03 -32.39 16.25
CA ARG A 203 -3.56 -32.41 16.06
C ARG A 203 -3.00 -33.80 16.34
N TYR A 204 -2.26 -34.34 15.37
CA TYR A 204 -1.54 -35.61 15.49
C TYR A 204 -0.05 -35.31 15.38
N TYR A 205 0.63 -35.26 16.53
CA TYR A 205 2.07 -35.06 16.62
C TYR A 205 2.78 -36.37 16.31
N TYR A 206 3.35 -36.49 15.11
CA TYR A 206 3.96 -37.73 14.65
C TYR A 206 5.45 -37.76 15.04
N ARG A 207 5.90 -38.88 15.60
CA ARG A 207 7.26 -39.07 16.16
C ARG A 207 7.72 -40.52 15.99
N SER A 208 9.03 -40.75 15.90
CA SER A 208 9.58 -42.12 15.92
C SER A 208 9.39 -42.77 17.30
N LEU A 209 9.50 -44.10 17.41
CA LEU A 209 9.41 -44.80 18.70
C LEU A 209 10.46 -44.29 19.72
N GLU A 210 11.66 -43.98 19.24
CA GLU A 210 12.77 -43.46 20.05
C GLU A 210 12.50 -42.01 20.52
N GLN A 211 11.90 -41.18 19.66
CA GLN A 211 11.42 -39.85 20.05
C GLN A 211 10.25 -39.91 21.04
N LEU A 212 9.32 -40.86 20.90
CA LEU A 212 8.22 -41.09 21.85
C LEU A 212 8.73 -41.56 23.22
N LYS A 213 9.76 -42.41 23.26
CA LYS A 213 10.46 -42.77 24.51
C LYS A 213 11.18 -41.57 25.12
N THR A 214 11.85 -40.75 24.30
CA THR A 214 12.55 -39.52 24.74
C THR A 214 11.59 -38.47 25.34
N LEU A 215 10.41 -38.29 24.75
CA LEU A 215 9.34 -37.42 25.24
C LEU A 215 8.57 -38.00 26.45
N GLY A 216 8.89 -39.21 26.92
CA GLY A 216 8.17 -39.87 28.00
C GLY A 216 6.71 -40.21 27.67
N VAL A 217 6.39 -40.41 26.38
CA VAL A 217 5.08 -40.84 25.88
C VAL A 217 4.90 -42.36 25.97
N VAL A 218 6.01 -43.10 25.88
CA VAL A 218 6.12 -44.57 25.99
C VAL A 218 7.25 -44.92 26.96
N ILE A 219 7.09 -45.97 27.76
CA ILE A 219 8.13 -46.49 28.68
C ILE A 219 8.41 -47.96 28.35
N GLU A 220 9.67 -48.38 28.52
CA GLU A 220 10.06 -49.78 28.31
C GLU A 220 9.51 -50.66 29.45
N GLY A 221 8.66 -51.64 29.11
CA GLY A 221 8.14 -52.61 30.06
C GLY A 221 9.19 -53.66 30.45
N GLY A 222 9.16 -54.10 31.71
CA GLY A 222 10.21 -54.95 32.30
C GLY A 222 10.38 -56.34 31.65
N ASP A 223 9.38 -56.80 30.90
CA ASP A 223 9.34 -58.11 30.25
C ASP A 223 9.65 -58.07 28.73
N GLY A 224 9.92 -56.88 28.16
CA GLY A 224 10.31 -56.70 26.75
C GLY A 224 9.18 -56.35 25.78
N GLU A 225 8.00 -56.01 26.30
CA GLU A 225 6.93 -55.33 25.55
C GLU A 225 6.87 -53.85 26.00
N ASP A 226 6.74 -52.90 25.07
CA ASP A 226 6.68 -51.46 25.37
C ASP A 226 5.29 -51.07 25.89
N GLU A 227 5.21 -50.46 27.08
CA GLU A 227 3.93 -50.03 27.68
C GLU A 227 3.72 -48.50 27.57
N ALA A 228 2.46 -48.10 27.35
CA ALA A 228 2.08 -46.69 27.37
C ALA A 228 2.02 -46.17 28.81
N VAL A 229 2.50 -44.94 29.04
CA VAL A 229 2.64 -44.34 30.39
C VAL A 229 1.31 -44.05 31.09
N THR A 230 0.19 -44.16 30.36
CA THR A 230 -1.17 -43.97 30.87
C THR A 230 -2.12 -44.99 30.25
N ASP A 231 -3.04 -45.51 31.06
CA ASP A 231 -4.09 -46.44 30.64
C ASP A 231 -5.05 -45.78 29.66
N SER A 232 -4.84 -46.02 28.36
CA SER A 232 -5.74 -45.65 27.27
C SER A 232 -6.93 -46.63 27.20
N GLY A 233 -7.69 -46.68 28.30
CA GLY A 233 -8.77 -47.63 28.54
C GLY A 233 -9.63 -47.93 27.31
N ASN A 234 -9.58 -49.18 26.84
CA ASN A 234 -10.02 -49.58 25.50
C ASN A 234 -11.55 -49.47 25.27
N GLY A 235 -12.01 -48.26 24.95
CA GLY A 235 -13.40 -47.97 24.53
C GLY A 235 -13.65 -48.07 23.02
N PHE A 236 -12.71 -48.63 22.24
CA PHE A 236 -12.65 -48.45 20.79
C PHE A 236 -13.28 -49.57 19.95
N GLN A 237 -14.57 -49.85 20.18
CA GLN A 237 -15.39 -50.70 19.29
C GLN A 237 -16.36 -49.92 18.39
N ASP A 238 -16.46 -48.59 18.58
CA ASP A 238 -17.61 -47.76 18.16
C ASP A 238 -17.37 -46.85 16.93
N LEU A 239 -16.47 -47.24 16.02
CA LEU A 239 -16.43 -46.66 14.67
C LEU A 239 -17.03 -47.67 13.68
N ASP A 240 -18.22 -47.38 13.17
CA ASP A 240 -18.87 -48.18 12.13
C ASP A 240 -18.05 -48.12 10.83
N LEU A 241 -17.22 -49.15 10.61
CA LEU A 241 -16.44 -49.35 9.39
C LEU A 241 -17.13 -50.31 8.41
N SER A 242 -18.42 -50.63 8.58
CA SER A 242 -19.13 -51.54 7.67
C SER A 242 -19.13 -51.05 6.23
N PHE A 243 -19.07 -49.73 6.01
CA PHE A 243 -18.92 -49.09 4.70
C PHE A 243 -17.64 -49.46 3.94
N LEU A 244 -16.64 -50.07 4.60
CA LEU A 244 -15.43 -50.60 3.95
C LEU A 244 -15.55 -52.08 3.55
N SER A 245 -16.57 -52.79 4.03
CA SER A 245 -16.63 -54.26 3.96
C SER A 245 -17.28 -54.82 2.68
N ASN A 246 -17.82 -53.96 1.82
CA ASN A 246 -18.37 -54.34 0.51
C ASN A 246 -17.24 -54.51 -0.54
N GLY A 247 -16.37 -55.50 -0.34
CA GLY A 247 -15.33 -55.87 -1.31
C GLY A 247 -15.89 -56.79 -2.40
N ASP A 248 -15.82 -56.38 -3.66
CA ASP A 248 -16.19 -57.23 -4.80
C ASP A 248 -15.06 -58.23 -5.11
N ALA A 249 -15.41 -59.51 -5.20
CA ALA A 249 -14.47 -60.60 -4.91
C ALA A 249 -13.68 -61.09 -6.15
N ASN A 250 -12.74 -60.28 -6.66
CA ASN A 250 -11.82 -60.68 -7.73
C ASN A 250 -10.40 -60.06 -7.61
N SER A 251 -9.71 -60.35 -6.50
CA SER A 251 -8.32 -59.93 -6.28
C SER A 251 -7.33 -61.10 -6.39
N PRO A 252 -6.57 -61.24 -7.49
CA PRO A 252 -5.36 -62.04 -7.52
C PRO A 252 -4.30 -61.46 -6.58
N SER A 253 -3.61 -62.32 -5.84
CA SER A 253 -2.65 -61.95 -4.80
C SER A 253 -1.45 -61.15 -5.31
N THR A 254 -0.98 -60.22 -4.48
CA THR A 254 0.30 -59.51 -4.57
C THR A 254 1.46 -60.47 -4.85
N ILE A 255 2.33 -60.11 -5.81
CA ILE A 255 3.73 -60.51 -5.80
C ILE A 255 4.55 -59.23 -5.66
N VAL A 256 5.42 -59.19 -4.66
CA VAL A 256 6.35 -58.09 -4.42
C VAL A 256 7.68 -58.43 -5.09
N GLU A 257 8.13 -57.59 -6.03
CA GLU A 257 9.53 -57.53 -6.41
C GLU A 257 10.08 -56.12 -6.15
N GLN A 258 11.33 -56.05 -5.70
CA GLN A 258 12.01 -54.80 -5.35
C GLN A 258 12.69 -54.18 -6.58
N PRO A 259 12.91 -52.85 -6.61
CA PRO A 259 13.39 -52.16 -7.80
C PRO A 259 14.83 -52.53 -8.16
N THR A 260 15.05 -52.99 -9.39
CA THR A 260 16.38 -53.15 -9.98
C THR A 260 16.75 -51.96 -10.85
N THR A 261 17.94 -51.39 -10.61
CA THR A 261 18.60 -50.33 -11.37
C THR A 261 19.00 -50.75 -12.80
N LEU A 262 18.93 -49.86 -13.79
CA LEU A 262 20.09 -49.37 -14.59
C LEU A 262 19.71 -48.55 -15.85
N ASP A 263 20.42 -47.43 -16.02
CA ASP A 263 20.99 -46.85 -17.26
C ASP A 263 20.46 -47.19 -18.68
N ARG A 264 19.97 -46.14 -19.36
CA ARG A 264 20.53 -45.51 -20.59
C ARG A 264 20.35 -46.16 -21.98
N GLU A 265 20.41 -45.28 -23.00
CA GLU A 265 20.52 -45.48 -24.47
C GLU A 265 19.23 -45.70 -25.29
N SER A 266 19.33 -45.51 -26.62
CA SER A 266 18.24 -45.27 -27.59
C SER A 266 18.65 -45.74 -29.01
N PRO A 267 17.89 -45.47 -30.12
CA PRO A 267 16.43 -45.25 -30.18
C PRO A 267 15.46 -46.14 -31.04
N PRO A 268 15.77 -46.75 -32.21
CA PRO A 268 14.93 -46.42 -33.40
C PRO A 268 14.33 -47.56 -34.24
N LEU A 269 13.26 -47.25 -35.01
CA LEU A 269 13.03 -47.51 -36.46
C LEU A 269 11.55 -47.83 -36.88
N VAL A 270 10.96 -46.89 -37.64
CA VAL A 270 10.33 -47.09 -38.99
C VAL A 270 8.89 -47.63 -39.17
N ALA A 271 8.23 -47.04 -40.20
CA ALA A 271 7.10 -47.51 -41.04
C ALA A 271 5.64 -47.38 -40.53
N GLN A 272 4.62 -47.11 -41.37
CA GLN A 272 4.51 -46.47 -42.71
C GLN A 272 3.00 -46.32 -43.07
N GLU A 273 2.61 -45.35 -43.91
CA GLU A 273 1.43 -45.39 -44.85
C GLU A 273 -0.01 -45.67 -44.29
N SER A 274 -1.12 -45.03 -44.71
CA SER A 274 -1.40 -44.20 -45.89
C SER A 274 -2.88 -43.72 -46.00
N LEU A 275 -3.14 -42.83 -46.98
CA LEU A 275 -4.35 -42.76 -47.85
C LEU A 275 -5.74 -42.30 -47.31
N ASN A 276 -5.97 -41.00 -47.51
CA ASN A 276 -6.95 -40.42 -48.47
C ASN A 276 -8.45 -40.17 -48.14
N SER A 277 -8.83 -38.92 -48.48
CA SER A 277 -10.07 -38.46 -49.15
C SER A 277 -11.35 -38.23 -48.33
N ALA A 278 -12.27 -37.32 -48.68
CA ALA A 278 -12.20 -36.04 -49.43
C ALA A 278 -13.58 -35.30 -49.50
N VAL A 279 -13.55 -33.96 -49.48
CA VAL A 279 -14.43 -33.02 -50.23
C VAL A 279 -15.85 -32.65 -49.74
N SER A 280 -16.16 -31.35 -49.96
CA SER A 280 -17.45 -30.61 -50.03
C SER A 280 -18.25 -30.24 -48.77
N SER A 281 -18.10 -28.96 -48.37
CA SER A 281 -19.12 -27.86 -48.40
C SER A 281 -20.63 -28.22 -48.52
N HIS A 282 -21.58 -27.46 -47.96
CA HIS A 282 -21.66 -25.97 -47.93
C HIS A 282 -22.56 -25.39 -46.81
N ASN A 283 -22.65 -24.07 -46.75
CA ASN A 283 -23.30 -23.20 -45.75
C ASN A 283 -24.84 -23.37 -45.67
N GLY A 284 -25.46 -23.02 -44.53
CA GLY A 284 -26.93 -22.83 -44.46
C GLY A 284 -27.57 -22.63 -43.07
N ASP A 285 -27.37 -21.48 -42.43
CA ASP A 285 -28.17 -20.97 -41.28
C ASP A 285 -29.32 -20.05 -41.83
N PRO A 286 -30.38 -19.61 -41.08
CA PRO A 286 -30.55 -19.64 -39.62
C PRO A 286 -31.98 -19.88 -39.02
N LYS A 287 -32.04 -19.82 -37.67
CA LYS A 287 -33.15 -19.36 -36.77
C LYS A 287 -34.38 -20.26 -36.42
N ALA A 288 -34.43 -20.60 -35.12
CA ALA A 288 -35.46 -20.20 -34.11
C ALA A 288 -36.41 -21.26 -33.45
N ASN A 289 -36.68 -20.99 -32.16
CA ASN A 289 -37.79 -21.41 -31.27
C ASN A 289 -37.81 -22.80 -30.58
N VAL A 290 -37.43 -22.82 -29.28
CA VAL A 290 -38.34 -22.91 -28.09
C VAL A 290 -39.37 -24.07 -28.09
N PRO A 291 -39.37 -24.99 -27.08
CA PRO A 291 -40.00 -24.61 -25.79
C PRO A 291 -39.57 -25.29 -24.46
N SER A 292 -40.00 -24.63 -23.38
CA SER A 292 -40.46 -25.15 -22.06
C SER A 292 -39.46 -25.72 -21.03
N ALA A 293 -39.63 -25.23 -19.79
CA ALA A 293 -39.19 -25.85 -18.53
C ALA A 293 -40.39 -25.91 -17.55
N PRO A 294 -40.44 -26.88 -16.61
CA PRO A 294 -41.48 -26.96 -15.58
C PRO A 294 -41.16 -26.11 -14.34
N THR A 295 -42.20 -25.87 -13.53
CA THR A 295 -42.26 -24.90 -12.43
C THR A 295 -41.77 -25.39 -11.06
N SER A 296 -41.04 -24.51 -10.36
CA SER A 296 -41.11 -24.20 -8.91
C SER A 296 -41.01 -25.30 -7.82
N ILE A 297 -40.11 -25.06 -6.86
CA ILE A 297 -40.26 -25.06 -5.38
C ILE A 297 -38.98 -24.32 -4.87
N THR A 298 -38.97 -23.10 -4.30
CA THR A 298 -39.53 -22.58 -3.03
C THR A 298 -39.12 -23.33 -1.77
N GLU A 299 -37.88 -23.14 -1.30
CA GLU A 299 -37.48 -23.00 0.14
C GLU A 299 -35.93 -22.97 0.28
N ALA A 300 -35.31 -21.78 0.30
CA ALA A 300 -33.84 -21.63 0.45
C ALA A 300 -33.35 -20.24 0.92
N ALA A 301 -34.22 -19.34 1.38
CA ALA A 301 -33.89 -17.90 1.47
C ALA A 301 -33.45 -17.38 2.85
N ASP A 302 -33.95 -17.95 3.96
CA ASP A 302 -33.91 -17.29 5.29
C ASP A 302 -32.72 -17.65 6.21
N LEU A 303 -31.62 -18.22 5.67
CA LEU A 303 -30.50 -18.74 6.49
C LEU A 303 -29.12 -18.10 6.25
N MET A 304 -28.95 -17.22 5.27
CA MET A 304 -27.67 -16.51 5.07
C MET A 304 -27.69 -15.13 5.72
N ARG A 305 -27.28 -15.07 7.01
CA ARG A 305 -27.06 -13.81 7.74
C ARG A 305 -25.71 -13.63 8.45
N HIS A 306 -24.88 -14.68 8.57
CA HIS A 306 -23.58 -14.63 9.27
C HIS A 306 -22.60 -15.71 8.75
N ALA A 307 -22.43 -15.87 7.43
CA ALA A 307 -21.65 -16.98 6.88
C ALA A 307 -20.52 -16.55 5.93
N GLN A 308 -19.27 -16.89 6.26
CA GLN A 308 -18.09 -16.67 5.41
C GLN A 308 -18.11 -17.61 4.19
N LEU A 309 -17.90 -17.11 2.98
CA LEU A 309 -17.83 -17.95 1.77
C LEU A 309 -16.39 -18.42 1.51
N VAL A 310 -16.14 -19.72 1.65
CA VAL A 310 -14.80 -20.32 1.54
C VAL A 310 -14.78 -21.39 0.44
N GLU A 311 -13.68 -21.48 -0.30
CA GLU A 311 -13.55 -22.43 -1.41
C GLU A 311 -12.83 -23.73 -0.99
N ILE A 312 -13.41 -24.88 -1.38
CA ILE A 312 -13.00 -26.22 -0.93
C ILE A 312 -13.05 -27.23 -2.09
N PHE A 313 -11.95 -27.97 -2.26
CA PHE A 313 -11.75 -28.88 -3.39
C PHE A 313 -12.39 -30.28 -3.18
N ALA A 314 -13.59 -30.34 -2.57
CA ALA A 314 -14.25 -31.58 -2.15
C ALA A 314 -14.89 -32.39 -3.30
N LEU A 315 -14.28 -33.53 -3.64
CA LEU A 315 -14.94 -34.59 -4.40
C LEU A 315 -15.99 -35.33 -3.55
N GLU A 316 -17.06 -35.76 -4.21
CA GLU A 316 -17.90 -36.87 -3.77
C GLU A 316 -17.35 -38.15 -4.42
N SER A 317 -17.05 -39.18 -3.62
CA SER A 317 -16.35 -40.37 -4.11
C SER A 317 -17.31 -41.40 -4.71
N ALA A 318 -17.18 -41.63 -6.03
CA ALA A 318 -17.67 -42.82 -6.72
C ALA A 318 -16.56 -43.38 -7.62
N GLU A 319 -16.46 -44.70 -7.77
CA GLU A 319 -15.56 -45.38 -8.70
C GLU A 319 -16.29 -46.50 -9.44
N GLU A 320 -16.41 -46.38 -10.78
CA GLU A 320 -16.79 -47.40 -11.80
C GLU A 320 -16.82 -46.67 -13.17
N CYS A 321 -16.54 -47.25 -14.36
CA CYS A 321 -15.75 -48.45 -14.72
C CYS A 321 -15.36 -48.55 -16.24
N TYR A 322 -14.18 -48.01 -16.61
CA TYR A 322 -13.30 -48.35 -17.77
C TYR A 322 -13.63 -47.90 -19.24
N ASN A 323 -12.61 -47.29 -19.90
CA ASN A 323 -12.10 -47.45 -21.30
C ASN A 323 -11.81 -46.14 -22.12
N GLY A 324 -10.79 -46.16 -23.01
CA GLY A 324 -10.69 -45.26 -24.20
C GLY A 324 -9.55 -44.21 -24.31
N ASP A 325 -8.35 -44.67 -24.71
CA ASP A 325 -7.49 -44.31 -25.89
C ASP A 325 -7.13 -42.86 -26.35
N GLU A 326 -5.87 -42.71 -26.83
CA GLU A 326 -5.19 -41.80 -27.84
C GLU A 326 -5.49 -40.26 -27.89
N GLU A 327 -4.57 -39.27 -28.02
CA GLU A 327 -3.36 -38.96 -28.85
C GLU A 327 -3.63 -38.27 -30.22
N PHE A 328 -2.80 -37.38 -30.82
CA PHE A 328 -1.42 -36.85 -30.56
C PHE A 328 -1.47 -35.42 -29.91
N GLY A 329 -0.83 -34.28 -30.26
CA GLY A 329 0.30 -33.80 -31.12
C GLY A 329 0.98 -32.54 -30.49
N SER A 330 1.85 -31.65 -31.04
CA SER A 330 2.62 -31.43 -32.32
C SER A 330 2.12 -30.35 -33.33
N ASP A 331 2.87 -29.43 -34.00
CA ASP A 331 4.23 -28.78 -33.97
C ASP A 331 4.32 -27.73 -35.15
N SER A 332 5.22 -26.73 -35.37
CA SER A 332 6.22 -25.90 -34.61
C SER A 332 6.76 -24.68 -35.48
N ASP A 333 7.57 -23.74 -34.91
CA ASP A 333 8.64 -22.88 -35.57
C ASP A 333 8.28 -21.79 -36.65
N GLU A 334 9.13 -20.88 -37.18
CA GLU A 334 10.34 -20.07 -36.79
C GLU A 334 10.54 -18.94 -37.85
N GLY A 335 11.47 -17.97 -37.67
CA GLY A 335 12.04 -17.19 -38.80
C GLY A 335 12.74 -15.85 -38.50
N THR A 336 14.03 -15.72 -38.86
CA THR A 336 14.91 -14.56 -38.54
C THR A 336 15.47 -13.81 -39.77
N GLY A 337 15.92 -12.55 -39.59
CA GLY A 337 16.52 -11.70 -40.64
C GLY A 337 17.32 -10.51 -40.09
N GLN A 338 18.20 -9.89 -40.91
CA GLN A 338 19.20 -8.89 -40.46
C GLN A 338 19.76 -8.04 -41.63
N SER A 339 20.59 -7.02 -41.32
CA SER A 339 21.60 -6.32 -42.16
C SER A 339 21.13 -5.25 -43.19
N ASP A 340 21.86 -4.16 -43.49
CA ASP A 340 23.00 -3.46 -42.83
C ASP A 340 23.29 -2.05 -43.45
N GLU A 341 24.02 -1.18 -42.72
CA GLU A 341 24.83 0.03 -43.13
C GLU A 341 24.20 1.20 -43.98
N GLY A 342 24.69 2.47 -43.96
CA GLY A 342 25.70 3.17 -43.15
C GLY A 342 26.16 4.58 -43.69
N PHE A 343 26.72 5.45 -42.83
CA PHE A 343 27.52 6.71 -43.06
C PHE A 343 26.88 7.97 -43.74
N GLY A 344 27.29 9.24 -43.47
CA GLY A 344 28.16 9.84 -42.41
C GLY A 344 28.74 11.28 -42.69
N GLY A 345 28.90 12.13 -41.64
CA GLY A 345 29.77 13.37 -41.56
C GLY A 345 29.30 14.72 -42.17
N GLY A 346 29.76 15.94 -41.79
CA GLY A 346 30.55 16.43 -40.62
C GLY A 346 31.19 17.85 -40.74
N HIS A 347 31.10 18.71 -39.68
CA HIS A 347 31.83 20.00 -39.36
C HIS A 347 31.80 21.23 -40.33
N GLY A 348 32.08 22.50 -39.94
CA GLY A 348 32.24 23.17 -38.62
C GLY A 348 32.95 24.58 -38.61
N GLY A 349 32.64 25.48 -37.65
CA GLY A 349 33.37 26.74 -37.27
C GLY A 349 33.08 28.06 -38.05
N GLY A 350 33.24 29.29 -37.53
CA GLY A 350 33.60 29.82 -36.18
C GLY A 350 33.90 31.36 -36.13
N TRP A 351 34.32 31.90 -34.97
CA TRP A 351 34.89 33.27 -34.64
C TRP A 351 33.97 34.44 -34.16
N GLY A 352 34.49 35.28 -33.22
CA GLY A 352 33.88 36.48 -32.57
C GLY A 352 34.60 37.82 -32.92
N PRO A 353 34.81 38.84 -32.02
CA PRO A 353 34.72 38.89 -30.54
C PRO A 353 34.21 40.26 -29.90
N ASP A 354 34.53 40.49 -28.59
CA ASP A 354 34.69 41.79 -27.85
C ASP A 354 33.45 42.66 -27.42
N ARG A 355 33.42 43.44 -26.30
CA ARG A 355 34.17 43.46 -24.99
C ARG A 355 33.60 44.47 -23.94
N ALA A 356 33.87 44.23 -22.63
CA ALA A 356 33.89 45.17 -21.45
C ALA A 356 32.55 45.78 -20.91
N GLY A 357 32.40 46.19 -19.63
CA GLY A 357 33.22 45.96 -18.41
C GLY A 357 32.95 46.88 -17.18
N LEU A 358 33.50 46.50 -16.00
CA LEU A 358 33.97 47.33 -14.84
C LEU A 358 33.04 47.98 -13.76
N ALA A 359 33.14 47.44 -12.52
CA ALA A 359 33.70 48.06 -11.29
C ALA A 359 32.93 49.01 -10.31
N GLN A 360 33.01 48.63 -9.00
CA GLN A 360 33.29 49.42 -7.76
C GLN A 360 32.33 50.48 -7.17
N ALA A 361 31.88 50.24 -5.92
CA ALA A 361 31.79 51.19 -4.79
C ALA A 361 31.43 50.45 -3.46
N HIS A 362 31.22 51.10 -2.31
CA HIS A 362 32.16 51.75 -1.36
C HIS A 362 31.36 52.23 -0.11
N SER A 363 31.60 51.65 1.07
CA SER A 363 31.50 52.23 2.44
C SER A 363 30.19 52.81 3.07
N GLN A 364 29.77 52.17 4.18
CA GLN A 364 29.27 52.72 5.48
C GLN A 364 27.85 53.38 5.59
N PRO A 365 27.25 53.50 6.82
CA PRO A 365 27.61 52.94 8.14
C PRO A 365 26.51 52.10 8.85
N ARG A 366 26.80 51.56 10.04
CA ARG A 366 25.86 50.84 10.94
C ARG A 366 25.01 51.79 11.81
N PRO A 367 23.97 51.24 12.49
CA PRO A 367 23.91 51.30 13.96
C PRO A 367 24.11 49.91 14.59
N ASN A 368 24.74 49.83 15.77
CA ASN A 368 24.92 48.57 16.50
C ASN A 368 23.72 48.28 17.40
N ILE A 369 23.33 47.01 17.55
CA ILE A 369 22.58 46.49 18.71
C ILE A 369 23.47 45.48 19.43
N VAL A 370 23.37 45.43 20.76
CA VAL A 370 24.30 44.70 21.64
C VAL A 370 23.95 43.22 21.71
N THR A 371 24.98 42.37 21.73
CA THR A 371 24.87 40.91 21.81
C THR A 371 24.72 40.42 23.26
N GLU A 372 23.50 40.03 23.64
CA GLU A 372 23.26 39.04 24.70
C GLU A 372 22.24 38.01 24.19
N ARG A 373 22.72 36.93 23.56
CA ARG A 373 21.88 35.76 23.26
C ARG A 373 21.72 34.93 24.53
N SER A 374 20.59 35.08 25.21
CA SER A 374 20.08 33.98 26.05
C SER A 374 19.78 32.80 25.13
N VAL A 375 20.20 31.59 25.53
CA VAL A 375 19.75 30.38 24.83
C VAL A 375 18.26 30.23 25.10
N ALA A 376 17.44 30.47 24.08
CA ALA A 376 16.02 30.24 24.16
C ALA A 376 15.80 28.73 24.33
N LYS A 377 15.18 28.33 25.45
CA LYS A 377 14.57 27.00 25.52
C LYS A 377 13.44 26.99 24.51
N PHE A 378 13.63 26.29 23.39
CA PHE A 378 12.54 25.96 22.50
C PHE A 378 11.45 25.27 23.34
N PRO A 379 10.19 25.73 23.32
CA PRO A 379 9.12 24.86 23.77
C PRO A 379 9.10 23.69 22.80
N ALA A 380 9.28 22.47 23.29
CA ALA A 380 8.84 21.31 22.52
C ALA A 380 7.35 21.53 22.25
N GLY A 381 6.98 21.59 20.97
CA GLY A 381 5.57 21.61 20.58
C GLY A 381 4.86 20.43 21.23
N ILE A 382 3.61 20.61 21.65
CA ILE A 382 2.81 19.50 22.17
C ILE A 382 2.39 18.65 20.98
N VAL A 383 3.33 17.87 20.46
CA VAL A 383 3.06 16.71 19.62
C VAL A 383 2.33 15.72 20.52
N THR A 384 1.00 15.72 20.41
CA THR A 384 0.18 14.58 20.82
C THR A 384 0.82 13.35 20.22
N ALA A 385 1.24 12.41 21.07
CA ALA A 385 2.00 11.26 20.63
C ALA A 385 1.14 10.42 19.69
N SER A 386 1.67 10.09 18.51
CA SER A 386 1.03 9.17 17.58
C SER A 386 0.67 7.87 18.30
N SER A 387 -0.58 7.46 18.17
CA SER A 387 -1.21 6.36 18.93
C SER A 387 -1.19 5.03 18.17
N LEU A 388 -1.29 5.09 16.83
CA LEU A 388 -1.19 3.92 15.97
C LEU A 388 0.27 3.45 15.81
N THR A 389 0.44 2.15 15.60
CA THR A 389 1.74 1.48 15.44
C THR A 389 1.85 0.83 14.05
N PRO A 390 1.97 1.63 12.96
CA PRO A 390 2.14 1.09 11.61
C PRO A 390 3.44 0.28 11.50
N PRO A 391 3.48 -0.74 10.61
CA PRO A 391 4.65 -1.61 10.45
C PRO A 391 5.84 -0.92 9.76
N VAL A 392 5.58 0.18 9.05
CA VAL A 392 6.56 0.94 8.26
C VAL A 392 6.34 2.44 8.48
N LEU A 393 7.42 3.21 8.64
CA LEU A 393 7.36 4.68 8.80
C LEU A 393 8.23 5.40 7.76
N PRO A 394 7.84 6.59 7.27
CA PRO A 394 8.68 7.37 6.37
C PRO A 394 9.89 7.94 7.12
N LEU A 395 11.08 7.91 6.51
CA LEU A 395 12.27 8.61 7.04
C LEU A 395 12.59 9.82 6.16
N THR A 396 13.09 9.57 4.94
CA THR A 396 13.49 10.60 3.98
C THR A 396 12.65 10.44 2.72
N VAL A 397 11.48 11.09 2.70
CA VAL A 397 10.45 10.93 1.65
C VAL A 397 10.06 12.30 1.11
N ARG A 398 10.52 12.61 -0.11
CA ARG A 398 10.46 13.95 -0.73
C ARG A 398 10.10 13.92 -2.22
N THR A 399 10.51 12.88 -2.95
CA THR A 399 10.27 12.66 -4.39
C THR A 399 10.32 11.15 -4.69
N PRO A 400 9.90 10.68 -5.89
CA PRO A 400 9.90 9.25 -6.23
C PRO A 400 11.22 8.50 -6.04
N TYR A 401 12.35 9.21 -6.10
CA TYR A 401 13.70 8.68 -5.94
C TYR A 401 14.33 9.00 -4.58
N MET A 402 13.76 9.95 -3.83
CA MET A 402 14.12 10.22 -2.45
C MET A 402 12.98 9.75 -1.55
N SER A 403 12.90 8.43 -1.37
CA SER A 403 11.77 7.75 -0.72
C SER A 403 12.28 6.54 0.08
N THR A 404 12.90 6.84 1.23
CA THR A 404 13.49 5.86 2.16
C THR A 404 12.68 5.76 3.45
N TRP A 405 12.45 4.53 3.90
CA TRP A 405 11.49 4.17 4.94
C TRP A 405 12.14 3.29 6.01
N LEU A 406 11.65 3.38 7.24
CA LEU A 406 11.97 2.44 8.31
C LEU A 406 11.14 1.18 8.10
N ASN A 407 11.78 0.12 7.61
CA ASN A 407 11.21 -1.22 7.64
C ASN A 407 11.06 -1.66 9.11
N ASN A 408 9.94 -2.29 9.47
CA ASN A 408 9.71 -2.92 10.78
C ASN A 408 9.70 -1.94 11.97
N ALA A 409 8.97 -0.83 11.83
CA ALA A 409 8.91 0.27 12.81
C ALA A 409 8.32 -0.12 14.19
N ARG A 410 7.72 -1.31 14.32
CA ARG A 410 7.24 -1.89 15.58
C ARG A 410 8.37 -2.50 16.44
N ASP A 411 9.45 -2.96 15.82
CA ASP A 411 10.65 -3.51 16.48
C ASP A 411 11.74 -2.41 16.65
N GLU A 412 12.92 -2.77 17.18
CA GLU A 412 13.99 -1.77 17.33
C GLU A 412 14.59 -1.37 15.96
N PRO A 413 14.91 -0.08 15.70
CA PRO A 413 15.28 0.40 14.35
C PRO A 413 16.67 -0.03 13.85
N TRP A 414 17.38 -0.86 14.63
CA TRP A 414 18.62 -1.53 14.23
C TRP A 414 18.42 -3.01 13.83
N SER A 415 17.19 -3.51 13.82
CA SER A 415 16.89 -4.92 13.49
C SER A 415 17.02 -5.25 12.00
N LYS A 416 16.63 -4.31 11.14
CA LYS A 416 16.72 -4.33 9.67
C LYS A 416 17.44 -3.09 9.16
N TRP A 417 17.82 -3.05 7.89
CA TRP A 417 18.19 -1.79 7.24
C TRP A 417 16.95 -0.94 6.91
N PRO A 418 17.09 0.40 6.83
CA PRO A 418 16.13 1.23 6.10
C PRO A 418 15.98 0.74 4.66
N MET A 419 14.81 0.94 4.07
CA MET A 419 14.49 0.43 2.73
C MET A 419 14.04 1.53 1.77
N PHE A 420 14.27 1.32 0.47
CA PHE A 420 13.50 2.01 -0.56
C PHE A 420 12.04 1.56 -0.53
N TRP A 421 11.12 2.33 -1.14
CA TRP A 421 9.69 2.03 -1.08
C TRP A 421 9.30 0.65 -1.64
N THR A 422 10.11 0.04 -2.51
CA THR A 422 9.96 -1.33 -3.03
C THR A 422 10.17 -2.43 -2.00
N GLY A 423 10.86 -2.14 -0.90
CA GLY A 423 11.29 -3.11 0.12
C GLY A 423 12.80 -3.33 0.18
N ASP A 424 13.55 -2.83 -0.80
CA ASP A 424 15.00 -3.05 -0.92
C ASP A 424 15.80 -2.32 0.15
N GLU A 425 16.60 -3.07 0.91
CA GLU A 425 17.49 -2.54 1.93
C GLU A 425 18.55 -1.58 1.33
N ILE A 426 18.61 -0.36 1.86
CA ILE A 426 19.57 0.69 1.51
C ILE A 426 20.57 0.88 2.66
N GLY A 427 21.86 0.96 2.35
CA GLY A 427 22.90 1.31 3.31
C GLY A 427 22.69 2.73 3.87
N PHE A 428 22.16 2.78 5.08
CA PHE A 428 21.98 3.97 5.91
C PHE A 428 22.02 3.53 7.39
N SER A 429 23.04 3.97 8.14
CA SER A 429 23.20 3.56 9.54
C SER A 429 23.51 4.70 10.49
N LEU A 430 23.20 4.48 11.78
CA LEU A 430 23.69 5.30 12.88
C LEU A 430 24.21 4.43 14.04
N LEU A 431 25.36 4.85 14.59
CA LEU A 431 25.98 4.33 15.80
C LEU A 431 26.14 5.46 16.83
N ALA A 432 26.08 5.14 18.11
CA ALA A 432 26.55 6.01 19.18
C ALA A 432 27.56 5.27 20.09
N ALA A 433 28.59 5.96 20.55
CA ALA A 433 29.64 5.42 21.41
C ALA A 433 29.76 6.24 22.70
N VAL A 434 29.88 5.56 23.84
CA VAL A 434 30.08 6.18 25.17
C VAL A 434 31.55 6.01 25.56
N PRO A 435 32.39 7.06 25.49
CA PRO A 435 33.84 6.94 25.64
C PRO A 435 34.27 6.32 26.97
N ASP A 436 33.63 6.73 28.07
CA ASP A 436 33.93 6.27 29.45
C ASP A 436 33.82 4.74 29.64
N THR A 437 33.11 4.04 28.76
CA THR A 437 32.89 2.58 28.84
C THR A 437 33.35 1.83 27.60
N HIS A 438 33.89 2.53 26.60
CA HIS A 438 34.17 2.00 25.26
C HIS A 438 33.00 1.18 24.68
N THR A 439 31.75 1.57 24.99
CA THR A 439 30.55 0.82 24.61
C THR A 439 29.80 1.51 23.48
N VAL A 440 29.46 0.74 22.46
CA VAL A 440 28.87 1.19 21.20
C VAL A 440 27.46 0.62 21.06
N TYR A 441 26.55 1.46 20.60
CA TYR A 441 25.12 1.25 20.51
C TYR A 441 24.65 1.50 19.08
N PRO A 442 24.14 0.48 18.37
CA PRO A 442 23.39 0.67 17.13
C PRO A 442 22.12 1.47 17.41
N LEU A 443 21.76 2.37 16.48
CA LEU A 443 20.55 3.19 16.58
C LEU A 443 19.63 2.99 15.37
N LEU A 444 20.20 3.02 14.16
CA LEU A 444 19.51 2.80 12.88
C LEU A 444 20.31 1.85 11.99
N GLY A 445 19.63 0.95 11.29
CA GLY A 445 20.24 0.02 10.35
C GLY A 445 21.06 -1.06 11.05
N ARG A 446 21.85 -1.84 10.30
CA ARG A 446 22.63 -2.96 10.86
C ARG A 446 24.15 -2.73 10.84
N PRO A 447 24.70 -1.57 11.28
CA PRO A 447 26.14 -1.33 11.27
C PRO A 447 26.93 -2.28 12.19
N HIS A 448 26.23 -2.95 13.12
CA HIS A 448 26.82 -3.95 14.00
C HIS A 448 27.14 -5.29 13.30
N ASP A 449 26.57 -5.57 12.13
CA ASP A 449 26.99 -6.72 11.30
C ASP A 449 28.46 -6.57 10.84
N SER A 450 29.02 -5.35 10.90
CA SER A 450 30.40 -5.06 10.56
C SER A 450 31.37 -5.06 11.77
N LEU A 451 30.89 -5.34 12.99
CA LEU A 451 31.66 -5.28 14.24
C LEU A 451 31.91 -6.68 14.81
N ASP A 452 32.96 -6.87 15.61
CA ASP A 452 33.19 -8.13 16.34
C ASP A 452 32.24 -8.23 17.56
N PRO A 453 31.25 -9.16 17.57
CA PRO A 453 30.33 -9.30 18.69
C PRO A 453 30.97 -9.89 19.96
N SER A 454 32.22 -10.39 19.88
CA SER A 454 32.97 -10.88 21.04
C SER A 454 33.79 -9.79 21.75
N GLY A 455 34.07 -8.67 21.06
CA GLY A 455 34.94 -7.59 21.55
C GLY A 455 36.39 -8.03 21.83
N HIS A 456 36.82 -9.21 21.36
CA HIS A 456 38.08 -9.85 21.78
C HIS A 456 39.29 -9.45 20.92
N GLY A 457 39.57 -8.15 20.85
CA GLY A 457 40.82 -7.61 20.30
C GLY A 457 40.75 -6.14 19.89
N GLU A 458 39.54 -5.67 19.56
CA GLU A 458 39.29 -4.41 18.86
C GLU A 458 39.19 -3.17 19.76
N GLY A 459 39.07 -3.34 21.08
CA GLY A 459 39.06 -2.23 22.05
C GLY A 459 37.69 -1.58 22.32
N TYR A 460 36.60 -2.17 21.82
CA TYR A 460 35.22 -1.75 22.09
C TYR A 460 34.31 -2.90 22.57
N ASN A 461 33.20 -2.55 23.19
CA ASN A 461 32.08 -3.44 23.52
C ASN A 461 30.85 -3.06 22.67
N VAL A 462 30.10 -4.02 22.15
CA VAL A 462 28.81 -3.76 21.48
C VAL A 462 27.66 -4.02 22.47
N SER A 463 26.69 -3.12 22.52
CA SER A 463 25.49 -3.22 23.37
C SER A 463 24.27 -2.66 22.64
N ARG A 464 23.08 -2.81 23.23
CA ARG A 464 21.81 -2.27 22.69
C ARG A 464 21.31 -1.12 23.55
N ALA A 465 20.81 -0.07 22.92
CA ALA A 465 20.15 1.03 23.61
C ALA A 465 18.78 0.57 24.15
N ILE A 466 18.19 1.32 25.08
CA ILE A 466 16.77 1.13 25.42
C ILE A 466 15.97 1.99 24.43
N TYR A 467 15.44 1.38 23.38
CA TYR A 467 14.51 2.05 22.46
C TYR A 467 13.19 2.35 23.20
N LYS A 468 12.71 3.59 23.09
CA LYS A 468 11.45 4.07 23.71
C LYS A 468 10.29 4.11 22.72
N GLY A 469 10.47 3.60 21.50
CA GLY A 469 9.51 3.66 20.40
C GLY A 469 9.72 4.84 19.46
N ALA A 470 8.97 4.81 18.37
CA ALA A 470 8.85 5.90 17.41
C ALA A 470 7.69 6.84 17.78
N LYS A 471 7.74 8.07 17.28
CA LYS A 471 6.60 8.97 17.11
C LYS A 471 6.66 9.60 15.74
N TYR A 472 5.52 9.88 15.13
CA TYR A 472 5.49 10.53 13.83
C TYR A 472 4.40 11.59 13.72
N ASP A 473 4.57 12.48 12.75
CA ASP A 473 3.58 13.44 12.29
C ASP A 473 3.64 13.53 10.75
N ALA A 474 2.91 14.48 10.16
CA ALA A 474 2.80 14.64 8.72
C ALA A 474 4.12 14.97 8.00
N SER A 475 5.15 15.44 8.71
CA SER A 475 6.48 15.78 8.15
C SER A 475 7.65 15.05 8.82
N THR A 476 7.50 14.62 10.07
CA THR A 476 8.60 14.18 10.94
C THR A 476 8.41 12.75 11.42
N THR A 477 9.52 12.01 11.53
CA THR A 477 9.58 10.75 12.30
C THR A 477 10.67 10.88 13.35
N ASN A 478 10.36 10.58 14.60
CA ASN A 478 11.26 10.70 15.75
C ASN A 478 11.46 9.32 16.40
N LEU A 479 12.70 8.84 16.46
CA LEU A 479 13.09 7.59 17.12
C LEU A 479 13.80 7.94 18.43
N THR A 480 13.27 7.47 19.57
CA THR A 480 13.76 7.89 20.89
C THR A 480 14.47 6.75 21.62
N TYR A 481 15.60 7.05 22.26
CA TYR A 481 16.47 6.08 22.93
C TYR A 481 16.90 6.56 24.32
N SER A 482 17.18 5.61 25.21
CA SER A 482 17.87 5.82 26.49
C SER A 482 19.18 5.03 26.49
N ILE A 483 20.30 5.75 26.55
CA ILE A 483 21.65 5.20 26.59
C ILE A 483 22.05 4.97 28.06
N PRO A 484 22.44 3.74 28.46
CA PRO A 484 22.87 3.44 29.83
C PRO A 484 24.00 4.34 30.33
N ALA A 485 23.89 4.77 31.59
CA ALA A 485 24.88 5.62 32.25
C ALA A 485 26.21 4.88 32.52
N PRO A 486 27.38 5.53 32.35
CA PRO A 486 28.69 4.91 32.54
C PRO A 486 29.02 4.60 34.02
N SER A 487 28.34 5.25 34.97
CA SER A 487 28.40 4.91 36.39
C SER A 487 27.18 5.46 37.15
N HIS A 488 26.95 4.98 38.38
CA HIS A 488 25.87 5.43 39.28
C HIS A 488 25.89 6.93 39.67
N LYS A 489 26.80 7.74 39.13
CA LYS A 489 26.80 9.21 39.28
C LYS A 489 25.95 9.92 38.24
N HIS A 490 25.58 9.23 37.17
CA HIS A 490 24.86 9.78 36.02
C HIS A 490 23.52 9.08 35.87
N GLU A 491 22.51 9.84 35.45
CA GLU A 491 21.27 9.28 34.92
C GLU A 491 21.49 8.85 33.44
N PRO A 492 20.68 7.92 32.89
CA PRO A 492 20.75 7.55 31.47
C PRO A 492 20.58 8.77 30.55
N LEU A 493 21.35 8.80 29.46
CA LEU A 493 21.27 9.87 28.47
C LEU A 493 20.11 9.61 27.51
N GLU A 494 19.30 10.63 27.25
CA GLU A 494 18.26 10.58 26.22
C GLU A 494 18.85 11.03 24.87
N LEU A 495 18.57 10.24 23.83
CA LEU A 495 18.96 10.53 22.45
C LEU A 495 17.73 10.40 21.56
N VAL A 496 17.50 11.40 20.70
CA VAL A 496 16.43 11.38 19.69
C VAL A 496 17.04 11.55 18.30
N LEU A 497 16.71 10.61 17.41
CA LEU A 497 16.92 10.75 15.97
C LEU A 497 15.64 11.29 15.33
N SER A 498 15.74 12.43 14.65
CA SER A 498 14.61 13.11 14.03
C SER A 498 14.82 13.23 12.51
N PHE A 499 13.88 12.67 11.75
CA PHE A 499 13.90 12.61 10.29
C PHE A 499 12.78 13.52 9.77
N LEU A 500 13.15 14.73 9.32
CA LEU A 500 12.22 15.75 8.85
C LEU A 500 12.23 15.79 7.32
N SER A 501 11.12 15.38 6.73
CA SER A 501 10.82 15.56 5.30
C SER A 501 9.66 16.57 5.18
N PRO A 502 9.96 17.88 5.13
CA PRO A 502 9.00 18.92 5.48
C PRO A 502 7.91 19.07 4.42
N ILE A 503 6.64 19.07 4.85
CA ILE A 503 5.50 19.50 4.01
C ILE A 503 5.25 20.97 4.31
N THR A 504 5.32 21.81 3.27
CA THR A 504 5.30 23.29 3.40
C THR A 504 4.31 23.90 2.39
N PRO A 505 3.00 23.79 2.63
CA PRO A 505 1.99 24.14 1.63
C PRO A 505 1.94 25.63 1.29
N THR A 506 2.44 26.47 2.19
CA THR A 506 2.57 27.93 2.03
C THR A 506 3.86 28.35 1.30
N SER A 507 4.77 27.43 0.96
CA SER A 507 6.06 27.75 0.35
C SER A 507 6.45 26.69 -0.68
N THR A 508 5.96 26.85 -1.91
CA THR A 508 6.29 25.97 -3.04
C THR A 508 7.79 25.88 -3.28
N LEU A 509 8.56 26.96 -3.01
CA LEU A 509 10.02 26.91 -3.02
C LEU A 509 10.54 25.75 -2.18
N ARG A 510 10.23 25.74 -0.88
CA ARG A 510 10.70 24.72 0.07
C ARG A 510 10.18 23.34 -0.30
N GLN A 511 8.92 23.24 -0.70
CA GLN A 511 8.34 21.98 -1.15
C GLN A 511 9.07 21.40 -2.37
N SER A 512 9.55 22.24 -3.30
CA SER A 512 10.24 21.83 -4.53
C SER A 512 11.69 21.35 -4.33
N ILE A 513 12.28 21.50 -3.13
CA ILE A 513 13.65 21.07 -2.85
C ILE A 513 13.68 19.55 -2.59
N PRO A 514 14.38 18.73 -3.39
CA PRO A 514 14.47 17.28 -3.22
C PRO A 514 15.49 16.91 -2.13
N ALA A 515 15.24 17.38 -0.90
CA ALA A 515 16.11 17.23 0.25
C ALA A 515 15.33 17.13 1.58
N SER A 516 15.93 16.48 2.57
CA SER A 516 15.39 16.26 3.92
C SER A 516 16.47 16.37 4.99
N TYR A 517 16.06 16.62 6.23
CA TYR A 517 16.96 16.75 7.37
C TYR A 517 16.98 15.48 8.22
N VAL A 518 18.15 15.15 8.77
CA VAL A 518 18.34 14.15 9.81
C VAL A 518 19.05 14.84 10.97
N SER A 519 18.36 15.06 12.09
CA SER A 519 18.94 15.72 13.26
C SER A 519 19.04 14.76 14.46
N VAL A 520 20.13 14.91 15.21
CA VAL A 520 20.40 14.13 16.42
C VAL A 520 20.39 15.08 17.60
N HIS A 521 19.51 14.84 18.55
CA HIS A 521 19.40 15.61 19.79
C HIS A 521 19.83 14.71 20.96
N VAL A 522 20.70 15.20 21.83
CA VAL A 522 21.15 14.49 23.03
C VAL A 522 20.88 15.33 24.27
N THR A 523 20.49 14.68 25.37
CA THR A 523 20.34 15.31 26.69
C THR A 523 20.82 14.36 27.78
N GLY A 524 21.82 14.78 28.55
CA GLY A 524 22.47 13.91 29.54
C GLY A 524 23.56 14.61 30.34
N THR A 525 24.33 13.84 31.12
CA THR A 525 25.37 14.35 32.03
C THR A 525 26.76 13.74 31.76
N PHE A 526 26.91 12.99 30.68
CA PHE A 526 28.16 12.33 30.26
C PHE A 526 28.32 12.45 28.74
N ASP A 527 29.58 12.40 28.28
CA ASP A 527 29.91 12.58 26.87
C ASP A 527 29.46 11.39 26.01
N ILE A 528 29.07 11.68 24.77
CA ILE A 528 28.69 10.67 23.78
C ILE A 528 29.17 11.11 22.39
N ASP A 529 29.73 10.17 21.63
CA ASP A 529 30.09 10.37 20.23
C ASP A 529 29.02 9.70 19.35
N VAL A 530 28.63 10.31 18.23
CA VAL A 530 27.66 9.76 17.28
C VAL A 530 28.26 9.68 15.88
N TYR A 531 27.95 8.62 15.15
CA TYR A 531 28.36 8.33 13.78
C TYR A 531 27.14 8.06 12.91
N ILE A 532 27.20 8.51 11.66
CA ILE A 532 26.16 8.33 10.64
C ILE A 532 26.85 8.00 9.31
N ASP A 533 26.38 6.97 8.61
CA ASP A 533 26.87 6.62 7.26
C ASP A 533 25.75 6.31 6.26
N VAL A 534 26.09 6.47 4.99
CA VAL A 534 25.29 6.10 3.81
C VAL A 534 26.19 5.47 2.76
N ASN A 535 25.69 4.50 1.99
CA ASN A 535 26.45 3.86 0.91
C ASN A 535 26.02 4.33 -0.49
N GLY A 536 26.54 3.69 -1.54
CA GLY A 536 26.23 4.04 -2.93
C GLY A 536 24.82 3.73 -3.44
N GLN A 537 23.99 2.96 -2.73
CA GLN A 537 22.66 2.55 -3.19
C GLN A 537 21.65 3.70 -3.34
N TRP A 538 22.01 4.91 -2.90
CA TRP A 538 21.21 6.12 -3.04
C TRP A 538 21.24 6.74 -4.45
N VAL A 539 22.08 6.25 -5.38
CA VAL A 539 22.22 6.79 -6.75
C VAL A 539 22.07 5.74 -7.86
N SER A 540 21.76 4.50 -7.50
CA SER A 540 21.49 3.39 -8.43
C SER A 540 20.90 2.20 -7.65
N GLY A 541 19.95 1.50 -8.25
CA GLY A 541 19.49 0.20 -7.75
C GLY A 541 20.38 -0.97 -8.19
N HIS A 542 21.29 -0.76 -9.15
CA HIS A 542 22.24 -1.79 -9.58
C HIS A 542 23.42 -1.86 -8.60
N ARG A 543 23.45 -2.89 -7.75
CA ARG A 543 24.43 -3.05 -6.67
C ARG A 543 25.89 -3.23 -7.15
N ASP A 544 26.07 -3.53 -8.42
CA ASP A 544 27.33 -3.62 -9.15
C ASP A 544 27.69 -2.33 -9.92
N ALA A 545 26.79 -1.34 -9.99
CA ALA A 545 27.06 -0.06 -10.65
C ALA A 545 28.28 0.63 -10.05
N ARG A 546 29.11 1.17 -10.93
CA ARG A 546 30.33 1.90 -10.59
C ARG A 546 29.98 3.34 -10.21
N ILE A 547 30.46 3.80 -9.07
CA ILE A 547 30.19 5.15 -8.55
C ILE A 547 31.48 5.97 -8.40
N VAL A 548 31.32 7.28 -8.52
CA VAL A 548 32.34 8.30 -8.26
C VAL A 548 31.84 9.25 -7.18
N TRP A 549 32.76 9.89 -6.47
CA TRP A 549 32.42 10.81 -5.40
C TRP A 549 33.40 11.98 -5.30
N ASP A 550 32.94 13.06 -4.66
CA ASP A 550 33.70 14.27 -4.38
C ASP A 550 33.36 14.78 -2.98
N PHE A 551 34.24 15.59 -2.39
CA PHE A 551 34.04 16.15 -1.05
C PHE A 551 34.40 17.63 -0.99
N SER A 552 33.39 18.46 -0.73
CA SER A 552 33.56 19.90 -0.54
C SER A 552 33.60 20.28 0.95
N HIS A 553 34.35 21.32 1.28
CA HIS A 553 34.40 21.91 2.63
C HIS A 553 34.30 23.43 2.54
N ASN A 554 33.19 23.89 1.99
CA ASN A 554 33.03 25.26 1.53
C ASN A 554 32.69 26.20 2.69
N ALA A 555 33.11 27.45 2.57
CA ALA A 555 32.82 28.50 3.52
C ALA A 555 31.69 29.38 2.98
N LEU A 556 30.57 29.43 3.71
CA LEU A 556 29.39 30.20 3.35
C LEU A 556 29.58 31.67 3.74
N ASP A 557 30.11 31.88 4.95
CA ASP A 557 30.53 33.18 5.48
C ASP A 557 31.67 32.99 6.52
N GLU A 558 31.93 33.98 7.38
CA GLU A 558 32.97 33.92 8.43
C GLU A 558 32.65 32.96 9.59
N GLN A 559 31.41 32.48 9.70
CA GLN A 559 30.86 31.72 10.82
C GLN A 559 30.34 30.34 10.40
N HIS A 560 29.79 30.22 9.19
CA HIS A 560 29.19 29.00 8.68
C HIS A 560 30.05 28.37 7.59
N ARG A 561 30.39 27.09 7.79
CA ARG A 561 31.08 26.24 6.80
C ARG A 561 30.42 24.87 6.80
N LEU A 562 30.23 24.30 5.60
CA LEU A 562 29.61 22.99 5.40
C LEU A 562 30.62 22.00 4.84
N LYS A 563 30.39 20.73 5.14
CA LYS A 563 31.09 19.56 4.60
C LYS A 563 30.08 18.74 3.82
N THR A 564 30.33 18.48 2.55
CA THR A 564 29.38 17.77 1.69
C THR A 564 30.10 16.70 0.89
N PHE A 565 29.67 15.44 1.05
CA PHE A 565 29.94 14.40 0.06
C PHE A 565 28.95 14.55 -1.11
N LYS A 566 29.45 14.54 -2.34
CA LYS A 566 28.66 14.26 -3.55
C LYS A 566 28.97 12.83 -3.98
N VAL A 567 27.94 12.05 -4.29
CA VAL A 567 28.06 10.71 -4.88
C VAL A 567 27.25 10.68 -6.18
N THR A 568 27.77 10.04 -7.22
CA THR A 568 27.11 9.91 -8.52
C THR A 568 27.48 8.56 -9.15
N ARG A 569 26.57 7.97 -9.94
CA ARG A 569 26.89 6.86 -10.83
C ARG A 569 27.91 7.33 -11.90
N GLU A 570 28.95 6.55 -12.18
CA GLU A 570 30.04 6.96 -13.08
C GLU A 570 29.56 7.16 -14.53
N GLU A 571 28.58 6.35 -14.96
CA GLU A 571 27.86 6.47 -16.24
C GLU A 571 26.35 6.62 -15.97
N GLU A 572 25.87 7.86 -15.75
CA GLU A 572 24.45 8.14 -15.50
C GLU A 572 23.54 7.75 -16.69
N LEU A 573 22.41 7.09 -16.41
CA LEU A 573 21.37 6.75 -17.39
C LEU A 573 20.15 7.65 -17.19
N LEU A 574 20.14 8.77 -17.91
CA LEU A 574 19.02 9.74 -17.86
C LEU A 574 17.67 9.05 -18.13
N PHE A 575 16.67 9.44 -17.35
CA PHE A 575 15.27 8.98 -17.46
C PHE A 575 15.08 7.44 -17.36
N THR A 576 16.04 6.74 -16.77
CA THR A 576 16.06 5.28 -16.63
C THR A 576 15.89 4.85 -15.18
N GLU A 577 15.05 3.85 -14.94
CA GLU A 577 14.88 3.22 -13.63
C GLU A 577 15.33 1.74 -13.65
N ASN A 578 15.90 1.24 -12.56
CA ASN A 578 16.20 -0.18 -12.41
C ASN A 578 14.91 -1.01 -12.22
N ARG A 579 14.23 -1.32 -13.33
CA ARG A 579 13.03 -2.16 -13.36
C ARG A 579 13.33 -3.66 -13.49
N PHE A 580 14.47 -4.03 -14.10
CA PHE A 580 14.87 -5.44 -14.23
C PHE A 580 15.39 -6.07 -12.92
N GLY A 581 15.85 -5.26 -11.96
CA GLY A 581 16.14 -5.71 -10.59
C GLY A 581 14.90 -5.75 -9.68
N GLY A 582 13.84 -5.02 -10.03
CA GLY A 582 12.62 -4.85 -9.22
C GLY A 582 12.53 -3.55 -8.43
N ASN A 583 13.61 -2.77 -8.37
CA ASN A 583 13.81 -1.73 -7.37
C ASN A 583 13.24 -0.34 -7.73
N ALA A 584 12.97 -0.06 -9.01
CA ALA A 584 12.36 1.19 -9.50
C ALA A 584 13.03 2.51 -9.03
N GLN A 585 14.32 2.43 -8.66
CA GLN A 585 15.20 3.54 -8.33
C GLN A 585 15.72 4.21 -9.62
N ALA A 586 16.03 5.51 -9.57
CA ALA A 586 16.66 6.22 -10.68
C ALA A 586 18.11 5.77 -10.90
N GLU A 587 18.52 5.79 -12.16
CA GLU A 587 19.90 5.52 -12.60
C GLU A 587 20.65 6.79 -13.04
N TRP A 588 20.11 7.96 -12.71
CA TRP A 588 20.74 9.28 -12.82
C TRP A 588 20.32 10.18 -11.65
N GLY A 589 21.17 11.15 -11.34
CA GLY A 589 21.09 11.97 -10.15
C GLY A 589 22.31 11.78 -9.25
N SER A 590 22.47 12.73 -8.32
CA SER A 590 23.55 12.71 -7.34
C SER A 590 22.99 12.79 -5.93
N LEU A 591 23.46 11.91 -5.05
CA LEU A 591 23.31 12.08 -3.61
C LEU A 591 24.25 13.19 -3.16
N TYR A 592 23.72 14.12 -2.37
CA TYR A 592 24.50 15.07 -1.59
C TYR A 592 24.21 14.83 -0.10
N PHE A 593 25.25 14.51 0.67
CA PHE A 593 25.16 14.28 2.11
C PHE A 593 26.01 15.31 2.85
N THR A 594 25.37 16.18 3.64
CA THR A 594 25.93 17.43 4.14
C THR A 594 25.86 17.55 5.66
N ALA A 595 26.92 18.11 6.26
CA ALA A 595 27.11 18.29 7.69
C ALA A 595 27.79 19.64 8.02
N PRO A 596 27.68 20.15 9.27
CA PRO A 596 28.40 21.34 9.71
C PRO A 596 29.90 21.07 9.89
N SER A 597 30.73 22.10 9.72
CA SER A 597 32.19 21.94 9.73
C SER A 597 32.84 21.43 11.02
N ASP A 598 32.13 21.37 12.16
CA ASP A 598 32.65 20.84 13.43
C ASP A 598 32.62 19.31 13.53
N VAL A 599 31.89 18.60 12.64
CA VAL A 599 31.94 17.14 12.58
C VAL A 599 33.27 16.62 12.01
N ARG A 600 33.66 15.41 12.36
CA ARG A 600 34.63 14.62 11.58
C ARG A 600 33.94 14.01 10.36
N HIS A 601 34.71 13.71 9.32
CA HIS A 601 34.24 13.02 8.11
C HIS A 601 35.18 11.88 7.75
N GLU A 602 34.67 10.87 7.05
CA GLU A 602 35.50 9.91 6.32
C GLU A 602 34.74 9.29 5.14
N CYS A 603 35.48 8.87 4.11
CA CYS A 603 34.99 7.99 3.06
C CYS A 603 35.93 6.79 2.93
N GLY A 604 35.38 5.59 2.79
CA GLY A 604 36.13 4.34 2.69
C GLY A 604 35.24 3.11 2.95
N THR A 605 35.86 1.93 3.08
CA THR A 605 35.15 0.65 3.31
C THR A 605 34.34 0.64 4.60
N SER A 606 33.05 0.27 4.50
CA SER A 606 32.07 0.32 5.59
C SER A 606 32.55 -0.33 6.89
N ALA A 607 33.09 -1.55 6.82
CA ALA A 607 33.56 -2.26 8.01
C ALA A 607 34.71 -1.55 8.72
N ILE A 608 35.68 -1.01 7.96
CA ILE A 608 36.85 -0.30 8.52
C ILE A 608 36.40 0.98 9.23
N LEU A 609 35.48 1.75 8.61
CA LEU A 609 34.98 3.00 9.18
C LEU A 609 34.13 2.75 10.45
N ARG A 610 33.24 1.74 10.41
CA ARG A 610 32.41 1.33 11.57
C ARG A 610 33.25 0.79 12.73
N GLN A 611 34.26 -0.05 12.45
CA GLN A 611 35.20 -0.56 13.46
C GLN A 611 36.07 0.55 14.05
N ARG A 612 36.64 1.44 13.22
CA ARG A 612 37.43 2.58 13.70
C ARG A 612 36.60 3.52 14.58
N PHE A 613 35.40 3.89 14.16
CA PHE A 613 34.52 4.70 15.01
C PHE A 613 34.22 3.99 16.33
N SER A 614 33.90 2.69 16.29
CA SER A 614 33.61 1.90 17.49
C SER A 614 34.79 1.88 18.47
N ALA A 615 36.02 1.73 17.98
CA ALA A 615 37.23 1.71 18.81
C ALA A 615 37.68 3.10 19.34
N THR A 616 37.31 4.19 18.66
CA THR A 616 37.94 5.52 18.88
C THR A 616 36.98 6.68 19.13
N GLY A 617 35.67 6.50 18.92
CA GLY A 617 34.66 7.57 18.94
C GLY A 617 34.79 8.60 17.81
N THR A 618 35.66 8.37 16.81
CA THR A 618 36.02 9.43 15.86
C THR A 618 36.35 8.93 14.45
N LEU A 619 36.48 9.87 13.51
CA LEU A 619 36.82 9.65 12.10
C LEU A 619 37.99 10.54 11.68
N GLU A 620 38.79 10.11 10.70
CA GLU A 620 40.13 10.67 10.50
C GLU A 620 40.19 12.02 9.76
N ASN A 621 39.11 12.44 9.08
CA ASN A 621 39.10 13.51 8.06
C ASN A 621 39.88 13.10 6.79
N VAL A 622 39.60 11.91 6.28
CA VAL A 622 40.21 11.32 5.07
C VAL A 622 39.11 11.01 4.05
N VAL A 623 39.38 11.24 2.77
CA VAL A 623 38.50 10.85 1.67
C VAL A 623 39.29 9.92 0.76
N ASP A 624 38.84 8.68 0.68
CA ASP A 624 39.30 7.66 -0.28
C ASP A 624 39.14 8.18 -1.73
N ASP A 625 40.13 7.95 -2.60
CA ASP A 625 40.12 8.33 -4.02
C ASP A 625 39.99 7.13 -4.99
N ALA A 626 39.86 5.90 -4.46
CA ALA A 626 39.72 4.67 -5.23
C ALA A 626 38.25 4.37 -5.61
N PHE A 627 37.69 5.15 -6.55
CA PHE A 627 36.35 4.94 -7.11
C PHE A 627 36.10 3.50 -7.57
N ARG A 628 34.97 2.92 -7.17
CA ARG A 628 34.61 1.49 -7.34
C ARG A 628 33.10 1.27 -7.33
N SER A 629 32.65 0.01 -7.40
CA SER A 629 31.22 -0.32 -7.42
C SER A 629 30.57 -0.28 -6.04
N ILE A 630 29.25 -0.10 -5.99
CA ILE A 630 28.47 0.13 -4.75
C ILE A 630 28.72 -0.93 -3.67
N MET A 631 28.84 -2.21 -4.04
CA MET A 631 29.16 -3.30 -3.10
C MET A 631 30.63 -3.76 -3.13
N ASP A 632 31.50 -3.15 -3.93
CA ASP A 632 32.94 -3.49 -4.01
C ASP A 632 33.71 -2.74 -2.92
N GLU A 633 34.27 -3.47 -1.95
CA GLU A 633 34.81 -2.93 -0.69
C GLU A 633 33.92 -1.81 -0.09
N GLU A 634 32.59 -2.06 -0.08
CA GLU A 634 31.46 -1.14 0.20
C GLU A 634 31.86 0.28 0.63
N PRO A 635 32.03 1.23 -0.31
CA PRO A 635 32.31 2.62 0.03
C PRO A 635 31.11 3.26 0.75
N VAL A 636 31.36 3.78 1.95
CA VAL A 636 30.40 4.59 2.72
C VAL A 636 30.91 6.00 2.94
N PHE A 637 29.98 6.93 3.03
CA PHE A 637 30.19 8.36 3.22
C PHE A 637 29.73 8.72 4.62
N ALA A 638 30.67 8.98 5.52
CA ALA A 638 30.41 8.99 6.96
C ALA A 638 30.77 10.32 7.62
N PHE A 639 29.99 10.68 8.63
CA PHE A 639 30.29 11.79 9.55
C PHE A 639 30.26 11.30 11.00
N SER A 640 31.03 11.94 11.88
CA SER A 640 30.90 11.74 13.33
C SER A 640 31.04 13.02 14.15
N LYS A 641 30.27 13.10 15.24
CA LYS A 641 30.11 14.29 16.09
C LYS A 641 30.30 13.90 17.56
N SER A 642 31.22 14.58 18.24
CA SER A 642 31.33 14.52 19.70
C SER A 642 30.36 15.49 20.37
N PHE A 643 29.63 15.00 21.36
CA PHE A 643 28.83 15.80 22.28
C PHE A 643 29.51 15.86 23.64
N ARG A 644 29.81 17.08 24.12
CA ARG A 644 30.58 17.33 25.34
C ARG A 644 29.66 17.82 26.46
N LEU A 645 29.01 16.86 27.12
CA LEU A 645 27.97 17.07 28.13
C LEU A 645 28.49 16.94 29.57
N SER A 646 29.68 16.36 29.79
CA SER A 646 30.26 16.19 31.14
C SER A 646 30.82 17.51 31.69
N GLY A 647 29.94 18.36 32.24
CA GLY A 647 30.30 19.62 32.88
C GLY A 647 30.64 19.50 34.38
N ASN A 648 31.04 20.62 35.00
CA ASN A 648 31.13 20.77 36.47
C ASN A 648 29.75 20.88 37.15
N SER A 649 28.70 20.37 36.52
CA SER A 649 27.29 20.53 36.87
C SER A 649 26.64 19.15 37.03
N SER A 650 25.74 19.00 38.00
CA SER A 650 24.87 17.83 38.12
C SER A 650 23.64 17.90 37.22
N GLU A 651 23.29 19.09 36.72
CA GLU A 651 22.16 19.29 35.80
C GLU A 651 22.49 18.74 34.40
N PRO A 652 21.56 18.03 33.72
CA PRO A 652 21.73 17.62 32.33
C PRO A 652 22.00 18.79 31.38
N ALA A 653 22.93 18.57 30.47
CA ALA A 653 23.17 19.43 29.31
C ALA A 653 22.48 18.85 28.07
N SER A 654 22.09 19.72 27.15
CA SER A 654 21.51 19.36 25.85
C SER A 654 22.34 19.96 24.72
N ASP A 655 22.57 19.20 23.65
CA ASP A 655 23.25 19.62 22.42
C ASP A 655 22.65 18.86 21.22
N SER A 656 22.87 19.35 20.00
CA SER A 656 22.34 18.72 18.78
C SER A 656 23.18 18.99 17.53
N VAL A 657 23.00 18.14 16.52
CA VAL A 657 23.60 18.30 15.19
C VAL A 657 22.55 18.04 14.12
N VAL A 658 22.68 18.71 12.98
CA VAL A 658 21.82 18.54 11.81
C VAL A 658 22.66 18.05 10.64
N PHE A 659 22.18 17.02 9.96
CA PHE A 659 22.66 16.58 8.66
C PHE A 659 21.56 16.82 7.63
N THR A 660 21.93 17.05 6.37
CA THR A 660 20.98 17.08 5.26
C THR A 660 21.34 16.08 4.18
N MET A 661 20.32 15.49 3.59
CA MET A 661 20.40 14.56 2.48
C MET A 661 19.61 15.15 1.32
N ALA A 662 20.13 15.05 0.10
CA ALA A 662 19.42 15.48 -1.10
C ALA A 662 19.73 14.53 -2.26
N HIS A 663 18.70 14.15 -3.04
CA HIS A 663 18.90 13.44 -4.31
C HIS A 663 18.55 14.39 -5.46
N ILE A 664 19.57 14.90 -6.13
CA ILE A 664 19.44 16.02 -7.07
C ILE A 664 19.68 15.55 -8.50
N GLN A 665 18.72 15.83 -9.38
CA GLN A 665 18.76 15.58 -10.81
C GLN A 665 18.69 16.92 -11.55
N ASP A 666 19.47 17.09 -12.60
CA ASP A 666 19.49 18.34 -13.37
C ASP A 666 18.25 18.50 -14.28
N GLU A 667 17.75 17.39 -14.80
CA GLU A 667 16.48 17.22 -15.49
C GLU A 667 15.69 16.09 -14.78
N VAL A 668 14.41 16.33 -14.46
CA VAL A 668 13.59 15.42 -13.62
C VAL A 668 12.68 14.49 -14.40
N VAL A 669 12.12 14.96 -15.53
CA VAL A 669 11.32 14.14 -16.45
C VAL A 669 11.60 14.51 -17.91
N GLN A 670 11.25 13.63 -18.84
CA GLN A 670 11.05 14.01 -20.24
C GLN A 670 9.55 14.00 -20.57
N PHE A 671 9.05 15.10 -21.14
CA PHE A 671 7.63 15.37 -21.33
C PHE A 671 7.32 15.76 -22.78
N ALA A 672 6.31 15.14 -23.39
CA ALA A 672 5.78 15.46 -24.71
C ALA A 672 4.93 16.76 -24.69
N SER A 673 5.55 17.87 -24.30
CA SER A 673 4.96 19.21 -24.29
C SER A 673 4.40 19.61 -25.66
N ALA A 674 3.58 20.67 -25.72
CA ALA A 674 2.99 21.19 -26.96
C ALA A 674 4.01 21.66 -28.01
N ARG A 675 5.30 21.77 -27.64
CA ARG A 675 6.44 22.05 -28.55
C ARG A 675 7.27 20.80 -28.90
N GLY A 676 6.75 19.60 -28.63
CA GLY A 676 7.44 18.32 -28.75
C GLY A 676 8.17 17.90 -27.46
N LEU A 677 8.91 16.79 -27.53
CA LEU A 677 9.62 16.22 -26.38
C LEU A 677 10.61 17.22 -25.75
N THR A 678 10.36 17.58 -24.49
CA THR A 678 11.14 18.53 -23.69
C THR A 678 11.69 17.82 -22.46
N TYR A 679 12.98 18.04 -22.16
CA TYR A 679 13.54 17.67 -20.86
C TYR A 679 13.24 18.77 -19.84
N MET A 680 12.59 18.38 -18.75
CA MET A 680 11.97 19.29 -17.79
C MET A 680 12.88 19.52 -16.59
N ARG A 681 13.14 20.79 -16.29
CA ARG A 681 14.03 21.22 -15.20
C ARG A 681 13.28 21.31 -13.87
N PRO A 682 13.89 20.95 -12.74
CA PRO A 682 13.24 21.08 -11.43
C PRO A 682 13.04 22.55 -11.06
N LEU A 683 11.89 22.84 -10.44
CA LEU A 683 11.41 24.21 -10.22
C LEU A 683 12.38 25.06 -9.36
N TRP A 684 13.09 24.43 -8.42
CA TRP A 684 14.06 25.09 -7.52
C TRP A 684 15.19 25.85 -8.26
N LYS A 685 15.52 25.47 -9.50
CA LYS A 685 16.52 26.18 -10.33
C LYS A 685 16.14 27.63 -10.66
N SER A 686 14.88 28.00 -10.42
CA SER A 686 14.38 29.37 -10.59
C SER A 686 14.91 30.34 -9.53
N TRP A 687 15.35 29.82 -8.37
CA TRP A 687 15.94 30.62 -7.29
C TRP A 687 17.45 30.36 -7.11
N PHE A 688 17.91 29.14 -7.39
CA PHE A 688 19.32 28.75 -7.21
C PHE A 688 19.98 28.38 -8.55
N GLY A 689 20.93 29.20 -8.99
CA GLY A 689 21.69 28.98 -10.23
C GLY A 689 22.70 27.83 -10.19
N ASP A 690 22.89 27.21 -9.02
CA ASP A 690 23.76 26.05 -8.79
C ASP A 690 23.34 25.29 -7.52
N VAL A 691 23.77 24.04 -7.43
CA VAL A 691 23.44 23.12 -6.33
C VAL A 691 24.07 23.55 -5.00
N GLU A 692 25.23 24.23 -5.02
CA GLU A 692 25.87 24.72 -3.79
C GLU A 692 24.97 25.74 -3.07
N LYS A 693 24.36 26.68 -3.81
CA LYS A 693 23.38 27.63 -3.23
C LYS A 693 22.12 26.93 -2.72
N LEU A 694 21.61 25.93 -3.44
CA LEU A 694 20.45 25.14 -3.01
C LEU A 694 20.72 24.45 -1.66
N LEU A 695 21.84 23.73 -1.54
CA LEU A 695 22.22 23.02 -0.32
C LEU A 695 22.53 23.98 0.84
N THR A 696 23.17 25.11 0.54
CA THR A 696 23.42 26.20 1.49
C THR A 696 22.12 26.76 2.05
N TYR A 697 21.17 27.10 1.18
CA TYR A 697 19.85 27.60 1.59
C TYR A 697 19.12 26.55 2.43
N HIS A 698 19.00 25.32 1.92
CA HIS A 698 18.31 24.23 2.62
C HIS A 698 18.90 24.00 4.02
N TYR A 699 20.23 23.89 4.16
CA TYR A 699 20.85 23.68 5.47
C TYR A 699 20.58 24.85 6.46
N LEU A 700 20.66 26.10 6.00
CA LEU A 700 20.44 27.28 6.86
C LEU A 700 18.96 27.54 7.16
N ASP A 701 18.05 27.10 6.28
CA ASP A 701 16.59 27.27 6.42
C ASP A 701 15.95 26.26 7.39
N PHE A 702 16.70 25.31 7.95
CA PHE A 702 16.19 24.26 8.86
C PHE A 702 15.18 24.76 9.91
N ALA A 703 15.47 25.87 10.60
CA ALA A 703 14.58 26.42 11.62
C ALA A 703 13.24 26.93 11.05
N ASN A 704 13.24 27.45 9.82
CA ASN A 704 12.03 27.89 9.12
C ASN A 704 11.26 26.68 8.58
N ALA A 705 11.97 25.69 8.01
CA ALA A 705 11.38 24.46 7.51
C ALA A 705 10.68 23.66 8.63
N VAL A 706 11.31 23.55 9.81
CA VAL A 706 10.67 23.04 11.04
C VAL A 706 9.43 23.87 11.37
N ALA A 707 9.56 25.19 11.55
CA ALA A 707 8.44 26.02 12.00
C ALA A 707 7.23 26.04 11.02
N LEU A 708 7.44 25.84 9.72
CA LEU A 708 6.37 25.71 8.73
C LEU A 708 5.77 24.29 8.70
N ALA A 709 6.59 23.25 8.82
CA ALA A 709 6.15 21.86 8.89
C ALA A 709 5.37 21.56 10.19
N ASP A 710 5.82 22.10 11.33
CA ASP A 710 5.15 22.04 12.63
C ASP A 710 3.78 22.73 12.58
N LYS A 711 3.72 23.94 11.98
CA LYS A 711 2.46 24.68 11.77
C LYS A 711 1.46 23.85 10.95
N TYR A 712 1.89 23.22 9.86
CA TYR A 712 1.03 22.34 9.05
C TYR A 712 0.57 21.12 9.86
N SER A 713 1.51 20.39 10.45
CA SER A 713 1.25 19.10 11.11
C SER A 713 0.37 19.26 12.35
N ALA A 714 0.56 20.32 13.14
CA ALA A 714 -0.28 20.62 14.31
C ALA A 714 -1.72 21.00 13.92
N GLN A 715 -1.92 21.78 12.85
CA GLN A 715 -3.27 22.13 12.40
C GLN A 715 -3.97 20.96 11.71
N LEU A 716 -3.24 20.12 10.96
CA LEU A 716 -3.79 18.88 10.41
C LEU A 716 -4.29 17.95 11.52
N ALA A 717 -3.54 17.83 12.62
CA ALA A 717 -3.98 17.08 13.80
C ALA A 717 -5.23 17.70 14.47
N ILE A 718 -5.31 19.03 14.55
CA ILE A 718 -6.48 19.74 15.09
C ILE A 718 -7.73 19.52 14.22
N ASP A 719 -7.59 19.62 12.89
CA ASP A 719 -8.70 19.42 11.95
C ASP A 719 -9.15 17.94 11.95
N ALA A 720 -8.22 16.98 11.79
CA ALA A 720 -8.55 15.56 11.75
C ALA A 720 -9.14 15.04 13.08
N TYR A 721 -8.71 15.56 14.23
CA TYR A 721 -9.36 15.25 15.50
C TYR A 721 -10.83 15.72 15.55
N GLN A 722 -11.17 16.82 14.86
CA GLN A 722 -12.55 17.34 14.80
C GLN A 722 -13.43 16.56 13.82
N SER A 723 -12.93 16.23 12.62
CA SER A 723 -13.71 15.51 11.60
C SER A 723 -13.92 14.01 11.92
N GLY A 724 -13.00 13.42 12.71
CA GLY A 724 -12.91 11.97 12.93
C GLY A 724 -12.62 11.58 14.38
N SER A 725 -11.35 11.35 14.72
CA SER A 725 -10.88 10.85 16.02
C SER A 725 -9.35 10.92 16.16
N GLU A 726 -8.79 10.54 17.32
CA GLU A 726 -7.34 10.37 17.51
C GLU A 726 -6.73 9.42 16.45
N ASN A 727 -7.41 8.30 16.15
CA ASN A 727 -7.01 7.37 15.09
C ASN A 727 -6.90 8.05 13.71
N TYR A 728 -7.73 9.06 13.43
CA TYR A 728 -7.74 9.73 12.12
C TYR A 728 -6.51 10.63 11.93
N VAL A 729 -6.06 11.28 13.01
CA VAL A 729 -4.84 12.11 13.03
C VAL A 729 -3.64 11.31 12.55
N ASP A 730 -3.47 10.09 13.08
CA ASP A 730 -2.39 9.19 12.73
C ASP A 730 -2.46 8.67 11.28
N ILE A 731 -3.67 8.43 10.77
CA ILE A 731 -3.91 8.00 9.37
C ILE A 731 -3.49 9.11 8.40
N VAL A 732 -3.96 10.35 8.58
CA VAL A 732 -3.61 11.46 7.67
C VAL A 732 -2.14 11.88 7.80
N ALA A 733 -1.57 11.81 9.01
CA ALA A 733 -0.16 12.08 9.25
C ALA A 733 0.76 11.07 8.54
N LEU A 734 0.44 9.77 8.58
CA LEU A 734 1.18 8.74 7.86
C LEU A 734 1.09 8.93 6.33
N SER A 735 -0.11 9.30 5.86
CA SER A 735 -0.43 9.45 4.43
C SER A 735 0.24 10.66 3.78
N ALA A 736 0.36 11.80 4.47
CA ALA A 736 0.79 13.08 3.89
C ALA A 736 2.16 13.02 3.17
N ARG A 737 3.16 12.36 3.79
CA ARG A 737 4.48 12.16 3.17
C ARG A 737 4.46 11.17 2.01
N GLN A 738 3.56 10.20 2.02
CA GLN A 738 3.40 9.24 0.93
C GLN A 738 2.88 9.92 -0.34
N VAL A 739 1.86 10.77 -0.24
CA VAL A 739 1.33 11.54 -1.40
C VAL A 739 2.42 12.40 -2.03
N MET A 740 3.11 13.23 -1.23
CA MET A 740 4.18 14.09 -1.76
C MET A 740 5.39 13.30 -2.26
N GLY A 741 5.66 12.12 -1.68
CA GLY A 741 6.71 11.19 -2.11
C GLY A 741 6.54 10.68 -3.54
N ALA A 742 5.35 10.75 -4.12
CA ALA A 742 5.12 10.42 -5.53
C ALA A 742 5.37 11.58 -6.51
N THR A 743 5.71 12.79 -6.03
CA THR A 743 5.67 14.02 -6.84
C THR A 743 7.04 14.64 -7.15
N SER A 744 7.11 15.41 -8.25
CA SER A 744 8.31 16.15 -8.68
C SER A 744 7.94 17.52 -9.27
N PHE A 745 8.39 18.60 -8.62
CA PHE A 745 8.10 19.99 -9.02
C PHE A 745 9.04 20.46 -10.13
N SER A 746 8.47 21.02 -11.20
CA SER A 746 9.21 21.36 -12.42
C SER A 746 8.68 22.64 -13.10
N GLY A 747 9.40 23.13 -14.11
CA GLY A 747 9.03 24.31 -14.88
C GLY A 747 9.73 25.59 -14.41
N THR A 748 9.04 26.72 -14.50
CA THR A 748 9.48 28.04 -14.01
C THR A 748 8.38 28.68 -13.16
N PRO A 749 8.59 29.82 -12.47
CA PRO A 749 7.52 30.45 -11.70
C PRO A 749 6.37 30.94 -12.60
N GLU A 750 6.64 31.28 -13.85
CA GLU A 750 5.63 31.68 -14.84
C GLU A 750 4.83 30.48 -15.37
N ASN A 751 5.51 29.34 -15.58
CA ASN A 751 4.89 28.09 -16.02
C ASN A 751 5.38 26.90 -15.17
N PRO A 752 4.86 26.78 -13.94
CA PRO A 752 5.15 25.67 -13.04
C PRO A 752 4.25 24.46 -13.38
N VAL A 753 4.80 23.26 -13.21
CA VAL A 753 4.08 21.99 -13.38
C VAL A 753 4.50 21.00 -12.28
N LEU A 754 3.59 20.10 -11.93
CA LEU A 754 3.82 19.05 -10.94
C LEU A 754 3.64 17.69 -11.63
N PHE A 755 4.68 16.86 -11.53
CA PHE A 755 4.69 15.54 -12.13
C PHE A 755 4.52 14.45 -11.08
N LEU A 756 3.71 13.43 -11.38
CA LEU A 756 3.37 12.33 -10.46
C LEU A 756 3.79 10.99 -11.06
N LYS A 757 4.42 10.14 -10.23
CA LYS A 757 4.68 8.73 -10.50
C LYS A 757 3.54 7.88 -9.94
N GLU A 758 3.03 6.95 -10.72
CA GLU A 758 2.27 5.84 -10.17
C GLU A 758 3.24 4.80 -9.55
N ILE A 759 3.17 4.68 -8.23
CA ILE A 759 4.07 3.81 -7.46
C ILE A 759 3.43 2.41 -7.32
N SER A 760 4.22 1.35 -7.26
CA SER A 760 3.82 -0.07 -7.04
C SER A 760 2.81 -0.73 -8.02
N SER A 761 2.34 -0.01 -9.04
CA SER A 761 1.43 -0.51 -10.08
C SER A 761 2.20 -0.91 -11.35
N ASN A 762 1.59 -0.78 -12.53
CA ASN A 762 2.25 -0.82 -13.85
C ASN A 762 3.44 0.17 -13.97
N GLY A 763 3.40 1.28 -13.22
CA GLY A 763 4.44 2.30 -13.12
C GLY A 763 4.18 3.57 -13.94
N ASN A 764 2.95 3.76 -14.44
CA ASN A 764 2.53 4.86 -15.31
C ASN A 764 2.84 6.26 -14.74
N SER A 765 2.75 7.27 -15.61
CA SER A 765 3.15 8.65 -15.31
C SER A 765 1.98 9.61 -15.52
N GLN A 766 1.64 10.39 -14.50
CA GLN A 766 0.50 11.31 -14.55
C GLN A 766 -0.87 10.64 -14.77
N THR A 767 -1.04 9.38 -14.33
CA THR A 767 -2.31 8.63 -14.43
C THR A 767 -3.45 9.42 -13.78
N VAL A 768 -4.53 9.67 -14.52
CA VAL A 768 -5.64 10.56 -14.12
C VAL A 768 -6.46 9.96 -12.99
N ASP A 769 -6.82 8.68 -13.11
CA ASP A 769 -7.51 7.88 -12.09
C ASP A 769 -6.70 7.70 -10.78
N VAL A 770 -5.38 7.95 -10.79
CA VAL A 770 -4.49 7.99 -9.61
C VAL A 770 -4.39 9.39 -9.01
N ILE A 771 -4.49 10.43 -9.84
CA ILE A 771 -4.56 11.83 -9.40
C ILE A 771 -5.91 12.08 -8.71
N PHE A 772 -7.00 11.45 -9.17
CA PHE A 772 -8.34 11.59 -8.59
C PHE A 772 -8.45 11.20 -7.09
N PRO A 773 -8.09 9.98 -6.64
CA PRO A 773 -8.10 9.63 -5.22
C PRO A 773 -7.04 10.41 -4.43
N ALA A 774 -5.94 10.82 -5.07
CA ALA A 774 -4.97 11.71 -4.42
C ALA A 774 -5.50 13.15 -4.22
N TRP A 775 -6.56 13.54 -4.92
CA TRP A 775 -7.08 14.91 -5.03
C TRP A 775 -7.55 15.55 -3.71
N PRO A 776 -8.20 14.85 -2.75
CA PRO A 776 -8.60 15.44 -1.47
C PRO A 776 -7.43 16.00 -0.67
N PHE A 777 -6.26 15.34 -0.73
CA PHE A 777 -5.03 15.86 -0.12
C PHE A 777 -4.63 17.20 -0.75
N PHE A 778 -4.69 17.32 -2.09
CA PHE A 778 -4.32 18.57 -2.77
C PHE A 778 -5.33 19.69 -2.51
N LEU A 779 -6.63 19.42 -2.49
CA LEU A 779 -7.67 20.42 -2.17
C LEU A 779 -7.52 20.99 -0.75
N TYR A 780 -7.24 20.14 0.25
CA TYR A 780 -6.96 20.59 1.61
C TYR A 780 -5.60 21.30 1.72
N THR A 781 -4.55 20.70 1.16
CA THR A 781 -3.17 21.10 1.40
C THR A 781 -2.80 22.35 0.59
N ASN A 782 -2.87 22.30 -0.74
CA ASN A 782 -2.74 23.46 -1.61
C ASN A 782 -3.30 23.17 -3.03
N PRO A 783 -4.51 23.65 -3.39
CA PRO A 783 -5.14 23.36 -4.68
C PRO A 783 -4.35 23.87 -5.89
N ARG A 784 -3.42 24.82 -5.71
CA ARG A 784 -2.46 25.22 -6.76
C ARG A 784 -1.63 24.05 -7.26
N TRP A 785 -1.23 23.14 -6.38
CA TRP A 785 -0.47 21.94 -6.75
C TRP A 785 -1.34 20.95 -7.53
N GLY A 786 -2.64 20.85 -7.19
CA GLY A 786 -3.62 20.10 -7.97
C GLY A 786 -3.77 20.66 -9.39
N ALA A 787 -3.88 21.98 -9.55
CA ALA A 787 -3.88 22.61 -10.88
C ALA A 787 -2.66 22.22 -11.72
N TRP A 788 -1.48 22.20 -11.11
CA TRP A 788 -0.22 21.85 -11.77
C TRP A 788 -0.05 20.35 -12.06
N LEU A 789 -0.88 19.47 -11.46
CA LEU A 789 -1.00 18.06 -11.89
C LEU A 789 -1.86 17.93 -13.15
N LEU A 790 -2.87 18.79 -13.33
CA LEU A 790 -3.74 18.75 -14.51
C LEU A 790 -3.10 19.44 -15.73
N GLU A 791 -2.30 20.50 -15.55
CA GLU A 791 -1.70 21.26 -16.67
C GLU A 791 -0.90 20.40 -17.67
N PRO A 792 -0.06 19.41 -17.28
CA PRO A 792 0.64 18.55 -18.24
C PRO A 792 -0.28 17.75 -19.17
N LEU A 793 -1.34 17.15 -18.62
CA LEU A 793 -2.36 16.40 -19.37
C LEU A 793 -3.12 17.32 -20.32
N ILE A 794 -3.55 18.47 -19.80
CA ILE A 794 -4.28 19.50 -20.52
C ILE A 794 -3.42 20.11 -21.64
N GLU A 795 -2.14 20.35 -21.43
CA GLU A 795 -1.20 20.86 -22.46
C GLU A 795 -1.00 19.82 -23.56
N HIS A 796 -0.73 18.56 -23.20
CA HIS A 796 -0.50 17.49 -24.17
C HIS A 796 -1.74 17.27 -25.06
N MET A 797 -2.93 17.15 -24.47
CA MET A 797 -4.16 16.94 -25.24
C MET A 797 -4.56 18.17 -26.07
N ASN A 798 -4.42 19.41 -25.56
CA ASN A 798 -4.68 20.63 -26.35
C ASN A 798 -3.73 20.76 -27.56
N SER A 799 -2.53 20.17 -27.51
CA SER A 799 -1.57 20.23 -28.61
C SER A 799 -1.97 19.38 -29.84
N GLY A 800 -2.98 18.51 -29.70
CA GLY A 800 -3.38 17.58 -30.76
C GLY A 800 -2.41 16.41 -30.96
N GLN A 801 -1.55 16.12 -29.98
CA GLN A 801 -0.65 14.97 -29.98
C GLN A 801 -1.34 13.66 -29.56
N TYR A 802 -2.61 13.72 -29.12
CA TYR A 802 -3.45 12.56 -28.79
C TYR A 802 -4.61 12.46 -29.79
N PRO A 803 -4.91 11.27 -30.38
CA PRO A 803 -5.89 11.16 -31.46
C PRO A 803 -7.32 10.79 -31.04
N ASN A 804 -7.54 10.39 -29.78
CA ASN A 804 -8.85 9.95 -29.29
C ASN A 804 -9.74 11.14 -28.87
N ASP A 805 -11.05 10.90 -28.77
CA ASP A 805 -12.05 11.91 -28.39
C ASP A 805 -12.35 11.97 -26.87
N TYR A 806 -11.93 10.96 -26.11
CA TYR A 806 -11.96 10.92 -24.64
C TYR A 806 -10.72 11.57 -24.01
N SER A 807 -10.64 11.58 -22.67
CA SER A 807 -9.44 11.97 -21.93
C SER A 807 -8.45 10.81 -21.90
N MET A 808 -7.18 11.13 -22.11
CA MET A 808 -6.05 10.22 -21.93
C MET A 808 -5.96 9.72 -20.48
N HIS A 809 -5.60 8.45 -20.32
CA HIS A 809 -5.36 7.80 -19.02
C HIS A 809 -4.10 8.33 -18.32
N ASP A 810 -2.95 8.26 -18.99
CA ASP A 810 -1.65 8.66 -18.45
C ASP A 810 -0.77 9.32 -19.51
N LEU A 811 0.25 10.09 -19.10
CA LEU A 811 1.19 10.71 -20.04
C LEU A 811 2.34 9.79 -20.48
N GLY A 812 2.44 8.56 -19.98
CA GLY A 812 3.43 7.59 -20.45
C GLY A 812 3.68 6.45 -19.47
N SER A 813 3.62 5.23 -20.02
CA SER A 813 3.73 3.91 -19.36
C SER A 813 4.68 3.77 -18.17
N HIS A 814 5.80 4.50 -18.12
CA HIS A 814 6.73 4.40 -16.98
C HIS A 814 7.42 5.71 -16.62
N PHE A 815 7.35 6.10 -15.35
CA PHE A 815 8.06 7.27 -14.86
C PHE A 815 9.58 7.15 -15.10
N PRO A 816 10.29 8.23 -15.49
CA PRO A 816 9.82 9.62 -15.68
C PRO A 816 9.53 9.96 -17.15
N ASN A 817 9.05 8.99 -17.95
CA ASN A 817 8.98 9.08 -19.41
C ASN A 817 7.57 9.42 -19.87
N MET A 818 7.22 10.70 -19.79
CA MET A 818 5.92 11.25 -20.15
C MET A 818 5.84 11.55 -21.66
N THR A 819 5.96 10.50 -22.49
CA THR A 819 6.07 10.60 -23.95
C THR A 819 4.74 10.73 -24.71
N GLY A 820 3.61 10.53 -24.03
CA GLY A 820 2.27 10.50 -24.63
C GLY A 820 2.00 9.30 -25.53
N TYR A 821 0.77 9.22 -26.04
CA TYR A 821 0.25 8.12 -26.87
C TYR A 821 -0.21 8.63 -28.24
N PRO A 822 0.73 8.91 -29.17
CA PRO A 822 0.41 9.53 -30.48
C PRO A 822 -0.33 8.60 -31.45
N ASP A 823 -0.49 7.33 -31.10
CA ASP A 823 -1.30 6.33 -31.80
C ASP A 823 -2.65 6.05 -31.11
N GLY A 824 -2.89 6.61 -29.92
CA GLY A 824 -4.13 6.44 -29.15
C GLY A 824 -4.26 5.11 -28.41
N ASN A 825 -3.14 4.40 -28.19
CA ASN A 825 -3.11 3.11 -27.49
C ASN A 825 -2.71 3.26 -25.99
N ASP A 826 -3.34 4.18 -25.28
CA ASP A 826 -3.32 4.23 -23.81
C ASP A 826 -4.33 3.24 -23.20
N GLU A 827 -4.39 3.16 -21.86
CA GLU A 827 -5.25 2.22 -21.16
C GLU A 827 -6.75 2.59 -21.28
N TYR A 828 -7.60 1.60 -21.60
CA TYR A 828 -8.96 1.87 -22.07
C TYR A 828 -9.97 2.05 -20.92
N MET A 829 -9.92 3.24 -20.32
CA MET A 829 -10.72 3.69 -19.18
C MET A 829 -11.66 4.89 -19.51
N PRO A 830 -12.16 5.09 -20.74
CA PRO A 830 -12.54 6.41 -21.24
C PRO A 830 -13.70 7.12 -20.51
N VAL A 831 -14.63 6.40 -19.88
CA VAL A 831 -15.70 7.00 -19.05
C VAL A 831 -15.19 7.41 -17.66
N GLU A 832 -14.15 6.75 -17.14
CA GLU A 832 -13.51 7.08 -15.86
C GLU A 832 -12.77 8.42 -16.02
N GLU A 833 -11.82 8.49 -16.95
CA GLU A 833 -10.95 9.67 -17.13
C GLU A 833 -11.70 10.94 -17.52
N CYS A 834 -12.72 10.81 -18.38
CA CYS A 834 -13.56 11.96 -18.73
C CYS A 834 -14.39 12.43 -17.53
N GLY A 835 -14.86 11.53 -16.68
CA GLY A 835 -15.57 11.87 -15.45
C GLY A 835 -14.64 12.62 -14.48
N ASP A 836 -13.47 12.04 -14.25
CA ASP A 836 -12.49 12.51 -13.26
C ASP A 836 -11.88 13.84 -13.63
N MET A 837 -11.51 14.05 -14.90
CA MET A 837 -11.03 15.37 -15.36
C MET A 837 -12.09 16.47 -15.20
N LEU A 838 -13.37 16.19 -15.47
CA LEU A 838 -14.44 17.18 -15.32
C LEU A 838 -14.78 17.46 -13.84
N ILE A 839 -14.74 16.43 -12.98
CA ILE A 839 -14.95 16.57 -11.53
C ILE A 839 -13.79 17.34 -10.89
N MET A 840 -12.54 16.95 -11.16
CA MET A 840 -11.36 17.67 -10.69
C MET A 840 -11.35 19.11 -11.20
N GLY A 841 -11.68 19.33 -12.49
CA GLY A 841 -11.79 20.65 -13.10
C GLY A 841 -12.78 21.57 -12.39
N LEU A 842 -14.02 21.13 -12.13
CA LEU A 842 -14.98 21.97 -11.40
C LEU A 842 -14.58 22.15 -9.93
N SER A 843 -14.02 21.13 -9.27
CA SER A 843 -13.57 21.26 -7.87
C SER A 843 -12.45 22.30 -7.73
N LEU A 844 -11.54 22.38 -8.71
CA LEU A 844 -10.51 23.42 -8.78
C LEU A 844 -11.14 24.81 -8.96
N VAL A 845 -12.14 24.92 -9.83
CA VAL A 845 -12.91 26.15 -10.05
C VAL A 845 -13.70 26.57 -8.79
N ASN A 846 -14.23 25.61 -8.02
CA ASN A 846 -14.83 25.85 -6.70
C ASN A 846 -13.78 26.37 -5.69
N SER A 847 -12.59 25.76 -5.66
CA SER A 847 -11.49 26.13 -4.74
C SER A 847 -11.02 27.59 -4.91
N LEU A 848 -11.18 28.16 -6.10
CA LEU A 848 -10.85 29.55 -6.42
C LEU A 848 -11.90 30.54 -5.90
N THR A 849 -13.17 30.14 -5.78
CA THR A 849 -14.30 31.04 -5.57
C THR A 849 -14.83 31.00 -4.14
N TYR A 850 -14.11 31.69 -3.23
CA TYR A 850 -14.52 31.92 -1.84
C TYR A 850 -14.60 33.43 -1.52
N GLY A 851 -15.43 33.82 -0.54
CA GLY A 851 -15.64 35.21 -0.12
C GLY A 851 -14.63 35.68 0.93
N ASN A 852 -14.28 34.82 1.89
CA ASN A 852 -13.25 35.09 2.91
C ASN A 852 -12.40 33.84 3.21
N GLY A 853 -11.22 34.01 3.83
CA GLY A 853 -10.24 32.93 4.00
C GLY A 853 -10.71 31.72 4.83
N HIS A 854 -11.72 31.87 5.68
CA HIS A 854 -12.31 30.74 6.42
C HIS A 854 -13.22 29.85 5.56
N GLU A 855 -13.72 30.37 4.43
CA GLU A 855 -14.55 29.65 3.45
C GLU A 855 -13.70 28.91 2.38
N SER A 856 -12.37 29.06 2.42
CA SER A 856 -11.46 28.43 1.46
C SER A 856 -11.31 26.92 1.73
N GLN A 857 -11.29 26.12 0.65
CA GLN A 857 -11.01 24.68 0.72
C GLN A 857 -9.63 24.38 1.33
N SER A 858 -8.64 25.25 1.08
CA SER A 858 -7.34 25.23 1.74
C SER A 858 -7.10 26.52 2.49
N ILE A 859 -6.95 26.45 3.82
CA ILE A 859 -6.57 27.58 4.66
C ILE A 859 -5.12 28.04 4.36
N TRP A 860 -4.24 27.11 3.99
CA TRP A 860 -2.83 27.36 3.69
C TRP A 860 -2.66 28.25 2.47
N ALA A 861 -3.44 27.97 1.43
CA ALA A 861 -3.42 28.74 0.18
C ALA A 861 -4.02 30.16 0.33
N THR A 862 -4.56 30.53 1.50
CA THR A 862 -5.01 31.91 1.80
C THR A 862 -3.92 32.81 2.39
N MET A 863 -2.76 32.26 2.74
CA MET A 863 -1.63 33.00 3.33
C MET A 863 -0.80 33.74 2.28
N GLY A 864 0.10 34.62 2.73
CA GLY A 864 1.02 35.34 1.85
C GLY A 864 0.42 36.59 1.20
N SER A 865 0.99 36.97 0.05
CA SER A 865 0.61 38.21 -0.66
C SER A 865 -0.69 38.06 -1.45
N THR A 866 -1.62 39.00 -1.27
CA THR A 866 -2.84 39.12 -2.09
C THR A 866 -2.61 39.75 -3.46
N HIS A 867 -1.37 40.16 -3.77
CA HIS A 867 -1.02 40.66 -5.10
C HIS A 867 -1.26 39.59 -6.18
N TYR A 868 -1.63 40.06 -7.36
CA TYR A 868 -1.99 39.22 -8.51
C TYR A 868 -1.77 40.04 -9.78
N ASP A 869 -1.06 39.45 -10.73
CA ASP A 869 -0.93 39.97 -12.08
C ASP A 869 -2.10 39.43 -12.92
N GLU A 870 -2.98 40.33 -13.37
CA GLU A 870 -4.12 39.95 -14.23
C GLU A 870 -3.70 39.68 -15.68
N GLU A 871 -2.59 40.28 -16.12
CA GLU A 871 -2.07 40.19 -17.48
C GLU A 871 -1.34 38.85 -17.69
N ALA A 872 -0.53 38.42 -16.72
CA ALA A 872 0.25 37.17 -16.71
C ALA A 872 -0.49 35.96 -17.34
N GLU A 873 0.06 35.40 -18.41
CA GLU A 873 -0.59 34.42 -19.30
C GLU A 873 -1.16 33.21 -18.55
N ASN A 874 -0.35 32.61 -17.68
CA ASN A 874 -0.77 31.52 -16.80
C ASN A 874 -1.53 32.07 -15.57
N PRO A 875 -2.82 31.71 -15.36
CA PRO A 875 -3.59 32.17 -14.19
C PRO A 875 -3.05 31.62 -12.86
N PHE A 876 -2.25 30.56 -12.89
CA PHE A 876 -1.70 29.86 -11.72
C PHE A 876 -0.17 29.98 -11.60
N HIS A 877 0.41 31.03 -12.20
CA HIS A 877 1.82 31.37 -12.01
C HIS A 877 2.16 31.55 -10.52
N LEU A 878 3.37 31.15 -10.14
CA LEU A 878 3.89 31.24 -8.79
C LEU A 878 4.55 32.61 -8.56
N THR A 879 3.93 33.43 -7.72
CA THR A 879 4.56 34.59 -7.09
C THR A 879 4.86 34.28 -5.62
N THR A 880 5.99 34.77 -5.09
CA THR A 880 6.38 34.59 -3.68
C THR A 880 6.79 35.91 -3.04
N SER A 881 6.68 36.00 -1.71
CA SER A 881 6.89 37.20 -0.90
C SER A 881 7.35 36.85 0.52
N GLU A 882 7.78 37.85 1.29
CA GLU A 882 7.93 37.71 2.75
C GLU A 882 6.54 37.79 3.42
N TYR A 883 6.26 36.88 4.35
CA TYR A 883 5.02 36.87 5.16
C TYR A 883 5.26 36.20 6.52
N ASP A 884 4.72 36.78 7.61
CA ASP A 884 4.91 36.30 8.99
C ASP A 884 6.40 36.09 9.41
N GLY A 885 7.32 36.86 8.80
CA GLY A 885 8.77 36.72 9.00
C GLY A 885 9.44 35.58 8.21
N PHE A 886 8.69 34.87 7.36
CA PHE A 886 9.21 33.84 6.46
C PHE A 886 9.38 34.41 5.05
N GLU A 887 10.58 34.32 4.49
CA GLU A 887 10.82 34.59 3.06
C GLU A 887 10.24 33.47 2.18
N HIS A 888 9.90 33.81 0.93
CA HIS A 888 9.39 32.88 -0.08
C HIS A 888 8.11 32.12 0.31
N ILE A 889 7.17 32.81 0.96
CA ILE A 889 5.79 32.38 1.08
C ILE A 889 5.06 32.71 -0.23
N ASP A 890 4.30 31.75 -0.74
CA ASP A 890 3.47 31.86 -1.95
C ASP A 890 2.46 33.02 -1.85
N SER A 891 2.00 33.55 -2.99
CA SER A 891 0.82 34.42 -3.03
C SER A 891 -0.48 33.65 -2.81
N THR A 892 -1.58 34.36 -2.52
CA THR A 892 -2.88 33.72 -2.26
C THR A 892 -3.43 32.99 -3.49
N TRP A 893 -4.15 31.90 -3.26
CA TRP A 893 -4.96 31.20 -4.25
C TRP A 893 -6.36 31.82 -4.32
N GLY A 894 -6.86 32.13 -5.51
CA GLY A 894 -8.23 32.56 -5.72
C GLY A 894 -8.67 33.78 -4.89
N GLY A 895 -9.91 33.69 -4.37
CA GLY A 895 -10.56 34.70 -3.53
C GLY A 895 -11.29 35.77 -4.33
N GLY A 896 -12.58 35.95 -4.05
CA GLY A 896 -13.43 37.00 -4.63
C GLY A 896 -13.30 37.16 -6.15
N ALA A 897 -13.14 38.41 -6.61
CA ALA A 897 -13.03 38.72 -8.04
C ALA A 897 -11.73 38.22 -8.70
N LYS A 898 -10.66 37.97 -7.93
CA LYS A 898 -9.40 37.38 -8.42
C LYS A 898 -9.65 35.92 -8.81
N GLY A 899 -10.25 35.14 -7.92
CA GLY A 899 -10.58 33.74 -8.17
C GLY A 899 -11.51 33.52 -9.36
N ALA A 900 -12.54 34.35 -9.50
CA ALA A 900 -13.43 34.31 -10.66
C ALA A 900 -12.68 34.54 -11.99
N LYS A 901 -11.79 35.55 -12.05
CA LYS A 901 -10.94 35.79 -13.24
C LYS A 901 -9.97 34.64 -13.51
N GLN A 902 -9.35 34.08 -12.48
CA GLN A 902 -8.44 32.93 -12.63
C GLN A 902 -9.17 31.71 -13.20
N ALA A 903 -10.36 31.40 -12.67
CA ALA A 903 -11.20 30.30 -13.16
C ALA A 903 -11.62 30.50 -14.62
N GLN A 904 -12.10 31.71 -14.98
CA GLN A 904 -12.48 32.03 -16.37
C GLN A 904 -11.28 31.95 -17.33
N LYS A 905 -10.12 32.48 -16.95
CA LYS A 905 -8.89 32.43 -17.76
C LYS A 905 -8.38 31.01 -17.95
N TRP A 906 -8.50 30.15 -16.93
CA TRP A 906 -8.13 28.74 -17.01
C TRP A 906 -9.10 27.92 -17.88
N LEU A 907 -10.41 27.98 -17.59
CA LEU A 907 -11.41 27.22 -18.34
C LEU A 907 -11.44 27.60 -19.84
N SER A 908 -11.29 28.89 -20.17
CA SER A 908 -11.29 29.35 -21.57
C SER A 908 -10.07 28.91 -22.38
N LYS A 909 -8.93 28.61 -21.75
CA LYS A 909 -7.74 28.04 -22.42
C LYS A 909 -8.03 26.65 -23.01
N SER A 910 -8.91 25.88 -22.37
CA SER A 910 -9.10 24.44 -22.63
C SER A 910 -10.55 24.03 -22.89
N TYR A 911 -11.46 24.99 -23.13
CA TYR A 911 -12.91 24.75 -23.21
C TYR A 911 -13.30 23.63 -24.18
N ASN A 912 -12.61 23.55 -25.31
CA ASN A 912 -12.85 22.53 -26.33
C ASN A 912 -12.62 21.10 -25.79
N LEU A 913 -11.61 20.88 -24.93
CA LEU A 913 -11.38 19.58 -24.30
C LEU A 913 -12.50 19.22 -23.33
N TRP A 914 -12.86 20.14 -22.43
CA TRP A 914 -13.96 19.93 -21.47
C TRP A 914 -15.28 19.59 -22.19
N GLN A 915 -15.58 20.29 -23.30
CA GLN A 915 -16.74 20.02 -24.14
C GLN A 915 -16.64 18.67 -24.88
N GLN A 916 -15.47 18.32 -25.41
CA GLN A 916 -15.22 17.05 -26.13
C GLN A 916 -15.42 15.84 -25.20
N TRP A 917 -14.79 15.84 -24.03
CA TRP A 917 -14.94 14.79 -23.01
C TRP A 917 -16.37 14.68 -22.50
N THR A 918 -17.06 15.82 -22.35
CA THR A 918 -18.50 15.82 -22.01
C THR A 918 -19.34 15.19 -23.12
N GLY A 919 -19.03 15.45 -24.39
CA GLY A 919 -19.67 14.80 -25.53
C GLY A 919 -19.54 13.27 -25.49
N TYR A 920 -18.34 12.77 -25.19
CA TYR A 920 -18.09 11.35 -24.99
C TYR A 920 -18.94 10.77 -23.84
N LEU A 921 -18.95 11.43 -22.67
CA LEU A 921 -19.78 11.01 -21.54
C LEU A 921 -21.28 11.03 -21.85
N VAL A 922 -21.76 11.99 -22.64
CA VAL A 922 -23.18 12.05 -23.05
C VAL A 922 -23.56 10.83 -23.89
N GLU A 923 -22.67 10.27 -24.71
CA GLU A 923 -22.96 9.03 -25.44
C GLU A 923 -22.82 7.77 -24.55
N PHE A 924 -21.79 7.71 -23.69
CA PHE A 924 -21.36 6.45 -23.07
C PHE A 924 -21.60 6.29 -21.55
N SER A 925 -21.80 7.37 -20.78
CA SER A 925 -21.87 7.29 -19.30
C SER A 925 -23.09 6.55 -18.76
N LEU A 926 -24.30 6.76 -19.31
CA LEU A 926 -25.54 6.19 -18.74
C LEU A 926 -25.55 4.65 -18.80
N ARG A 927 -24.84 4.06 -19.76
CA ARG A 927 -24.69 2.61 -19.95
C ARG A 927 -23.26 2.33 -20.43
N PRO A 928 -22.27 2.28 -19.53
CA PRO A 928 -20.89 2.04 -19.92
C PRO A 928 -20.76 0.72 -20.67
N HIS A 929 -20.09 0.76 -21.83
CA HIS A 929 -19.66 -0.45 -22.52
C HIS A 929 -18.57 -1.17 -21.72
N ASN A 930 -18.21 -2.38 -22.14
CA ASN A 930 -17.16 -3.16 -21.49
C ASN A 930 -15.80 -2.46 -21.62
N GLN A 931 -15.36 -1.83 -20.52
CA GLN A 931 -14.12 -1.07 -20.38
C GLN A 931 -13.52 -1.31 -18.98
N LEU A 932 -12.37 -0.72 -18.71
CA LEU A 932 -11.81 -0.65 -17.35
C LEU A 932 -12.36 0.57 -16.60
N SER A 933 -12.23 0.52 -15.28
CA SER A 933 -12.26 1.67 -14.37
C SER A 933 -11.07 1.51 -13.42
N THR A 934 -10.72 2.53 -12.64
CA THR A 934 -9.60 2.56 -11.68
C THR A 934 -9.41 1.29 -10.82
N ASP A 935 -10.49 0.56 -10.56
CA ASP A 935 -10.46 -0.81 -10.01
C ASP A 935 -10.04 -1.86 -11.07
N ASP A 936 -8.93 -1.61 -11.78
CA ASP A 936 -8.48 -2.36 -12.96
C ASP A 936 -8.20 -3.84 -12.64
N PHE A 937 -7.58 -4.06 -11.48
CA PHE A 937 -7.25 -5.35 -10.86
C PHE A 937 -8.51 -6.19 -10.55
N ALA A 938 -9.69 -5.59 -10.51
CA ALA A 938 -10.98 -6.29 -10.39
C ALA A 938 -11.61 -6.66 -11.75
N GLY A 939 -11.02 -6.19 -12.85
CA GLY A 939 -11.32 -6.58 -14.23
C GLY A 939 -12.42 -5.79 -14.93
N TRP A 940 -12.37 -5.85 -16.27
CA TRP A 940 -13.28 -5.20 -17.22
C TRP A 940 -14.76 -5.48 -16.91
N LEU A 941 -15.60 -4.44 -16.91
CA LEU A 941 -17.01 -4.57 -16.55
C LEU A 941 -17.94 -3.64 -17.35
N ALA A 942 -18.81 -4.22 -18.16
CA ALA A 942 -19.93 -3.49 -18.78
C ALA A 942 -21.02 -3.14 -17.75
N LEU A 943 -21.74 -2.04 -17.97
CA LEU A 943 -22.87 -1.57 -17.15
C LEU A 943 -22.51 -1.36 -15.66
N HIS A 944 -21.24 -1.05 -15.36
CA HIS A 944 -20.75 -0.77 -14.02
C HIS A 944 -21.44 0.48 -13.41
N SER A 945 -22.11 0.32 -12.27
CA SER A 945 -22.94 1.37 -11.67
C SER A 945 -22.16 2.57 -11.14
N ASN A 946 -20.96 2.36 -10.59
CA ASN A 946 -20.15 3.47 -10.04
C ASN A 946 -19.56 4.33 -11.18
N LEU A 947 -18.89 3.69 -12.15
CA LEU A 947 -18.41 4.31 -13.40
C LEU A 947 -19.50 5.11 -14.12
N ALA A 948 -20.72 4.55 -14.20
CA ALA A 948 -21.87 5.26 -14.78
C ALA A 948 -22.24 6.52 -13.99
N LEU A 949 -22.21 6.46 -12.66
CA LEU A 949 -22.49 7.61 -11.81
C LEU A 949 -21.38 8.67 -11.90
N LYS A 950 -20.11 8.26 -11.91
CA LYS A 950 -18.93 9.12 -12.10
C LYS A 950 -19.05 9.95 -13.39
N GLY A 951 -19.33 9.30 -14.51
CA GLY A 951 -19.60 9.99 -15.78
C GLY A 951 -20.83 10.92 -15.75
N ILE A 952 -21.90 10.55 -15.04
CA ILE A 952 -23.10 11.39 -14.87
C ILE A 952 -22.80 12.65 -14.05
N VAL A 953 -21.99 12.54 -12.98
CA VAL A 953 -21.51 13.68 -12.20
C VAL A 953 -20.54 14.54 -13.02
N GLY A 954 -19.70 13.95 -13.87
CA GLY A 954 -18.85 14.67 -14.84
C GLY A 954 -19.64 15.56 -15.81
N ILE A 955 -20.73 15.05 -16.40
CA ILE A 955 -21.64 15.86 -17.24
C ILE A 955 -22.25 17.02 -16.43
N LYS A 956 -22.67 16.75 -15.19
CA LYS A 956 -23.18 17.82 -14.31
C LYS A 956 -22.08 18.86 -14.00
N ALA A 957 -20.84 18.43 -13.81
CA ALA A 957 -19.70 19.31 -13.58
C ALA A 957 -19.41 20.25 -14.75
N MET A 958 -19.47 19.75 -15.99
CA MET A 958 -19.36 20.61 -17.18
C MET A 958 -20.42 21.72 -17.21
N SER A 959 -21.67 21.43 -16.83
CA SER A 959 -22.74 22.45 -16.85
C SER A 959 -22.45 23.66 -15.95
N GLU A 960 -21.75 23.48 -14.83
CA GLU A 960 -21.35 24.57 -13.93
C GLU A 960 -20.05 25.26 -14.37
N MET A 961 -19.15 24.56 -15.06
CA MET A 961 -17.97 25.16 -15.69
C MET A 961 -18.36 26.04 -16.88
N ALA A 962 -19.31 25.60 -17.71
CA ALA A 962 -19.90 26.41 -18.78
C ALA A 962 -20.58 27.67 -18.24
N ALA A 963 -21.41 27.53 -17.20
CA ALA A 963 -22.06 28.67 -16.55
C ALA A 963 -21.06 29.67 -15.95
N THR A 964 -19.88 29.22 -15.51
CA THR A 964 -18.78 30.09 -15.01
C THR A 964 -18.16 30.95 -16.13
N LEU A 965 -18.30 30.53 -17.40
CA LEU A 965 -17.89 31.27 -18.60
C LEU A 965 -19.03 32.04 -19.29
N GLU A 966 -20.22 32.09 -18.68
CA GLU A 966 -21.46 32.64 -19.28
C GLU A 966 -21.92 31.89 -20.55
N ASN A 967 -21.53 30.61 -20.70
CA ASN A 967 -22.04 29.69 -21.72
C ASN A 967 -23.21 28.83 -21.19
N ASP A 968 -24.21 28.58 -22.02
CA ASP A 968 -25.25 27.56 -21.79
C ASP A 968 -24.86 26.25 -22.49
N GLU A 969 -24.86 25.12 -21.76
CA GLU A 969 -24.65 23.75 -22.29
C GLU A 969 -25.84 22.85 -21.90
N ASP A 970 -26.19 21.87 -22.75
CA ASP A 970 -27.37 21.00 -22.56
C ASP A 970 -27.14 19.97 -21.41
N ASN A 971 -27.60 20.31 -20.20
CA ASN A 971 -27.44 19.45 -19.02
C ASN A 971 -28.36 18.20 -19.02
N ILE A 972 -27.99 17.15 -19.75
CA ILE A 972 -28.73 15.88 -19.77
C ILE A 972 -28.60 15.05 -18.47
N SER A 973 -27.66 15.41 -17.59
CA SER A 973 -27.31 14.64 -16.38
C SER A 973 -28.50 14.39 -15.44
N GLU A 974 -29.43 15.34 -15.30
CA GLU A 974 -30.65 15.23 -14.48
C GLU A 974 -31.59 14.12 -14.99
N VAL A 975 -31.63 13.92 -16.31
CA VAL A 975 -32.38 12.82 -16.96
C VAL A 975 -31.62 11.49 -16.85
N TYR A 976 -30.30 11.54 -16.62
CA TYR A 976 -29.47 10.34 -16.49
C TYR A 976 -29.48 9.81 -15.05
N VAL A 977 -29.43 10.67 -14.03
CA VAL A 977 -29.49 10.25 -12.61
C VAL A 977 -30.85 9.60 -12.25
N GLU A 978 -31.97 10.07 -12.83
CA GLU A 978 -33.29 9.40 -12.68
C GLU A 978 -33.27 7.98 -13.28
N LYS A 979 -32.71 7.82 -14.49
CA LYS A 979 -32.61 6.51 -15.16
C LYS A 979 -31.62 5.59 -14.46
N TRP A 980 -30.49 6.12 -14.00
CA TRP A 980 -29.47 5.40 -13.25
C TRP A 980 -30.05 4.80 -11.97
N GLN A 981 -30.84 5.55 -11.19
CA GLN A 981 -31.55 4.99 -10.02
C GLN A 981 -32.40 3.76 -10.39
N GLY A 982 -33.16 3.84 -11.50
CA GLY A 982 -33.97 2.74 -12.01
C GLY A 982 -33.21 1.55 -12.60
N TYR A 983 -31.90 1.69 -12.89
CA TYR A 983 -31.04 0.61 -13.39
C TYR A 983 -30.11 0.05 -12.32
N ALA A 984 -29.58 0.89 -11.43
CA ALA A 984 -28.48 0.59 -10.52
C ALA A 984 -28.97 0.09 -9.14
N ILE A 985 -30.11 0.60 -8.63
CA ILE A 985 -30.63 0.21 -7.33
C ILE A 985 -31.17 -1.24 -7.36
N SER A 986 -31.01 -1.96 -6.25
CA SER A 986 -31.52 -3.31 -6.01
C SER A 986 -33.05 -3.37 -6.02
N ARG A 987 -33.64 -4.54 -6.28
CA ARG A 987 -35.11 -4.68 -6.43
C ARG A 987 -35.91 -4.47 -5.14
N ASP A 988 -35.26 -4.53 -3.99
CA ASP A 988 -35.81 -4.25 -2.67
C ASP A 988 -35.50 -2.82 -2.18
N GLY A 989 -34.71 -2.04 -2.94
CA GLY A 989 -34.29 -0.70 -2.58
C GLY A 989 -33.24 -0.61 -1.48
N SER A 990 -32.55 -1.71 -1.14
CA SER A 990 -31.59 -1.77 -0.02
C SER A 990 -30.18 -1.28 -0.36
N HIS A 991 -29.74 -1.33 -1.62
CA HIS A 991 -28.38 -0.95 -2.04
C HIS A 991 -28.28 -0.69 -3.55
N VAL A 992 -27.13 -0.19 -4.00
CA VAL A 992 -26.74 -0.09 -5.41
C VAL A 992 -25.94 -1.33 -5.82
N LYS A 993 -26.33 -1.95 -6.93
CA LYS A 993 -25.68 -3.14 -7.50
C LYS A 993 -24.35 -2.77 -8.14
N LEU A 994 -23.42 -3.72 -8.23
CA LEU A 994 -22.18 -3.55 -8.99
C LEU A 994 -22.47 -3.25 -10.47
N ALA A 995 -23.25 -4.11 -11.13
CA ALA A 995 -23.69 -3.89 -12.50
C ALA A 995 -25.22 -3.96 -12.63
N TYR A 996 -25.79 -3.22 -13.60
CA TYR A 996 -27.23 -3.06 -13.73
C TYR A 996 -28.02 -4.39 -13.84
N ASP A 997 -27.47 -5.40 -14.50
CA ASP A 997 -28.09 -6.72 -14.71
C ASP A 997 -27.67 -7.77 -13.67
N TRP A 998 -26.69 -7.47 -12.81
CA TRP A 998 -26.23 -8.36 -11.73
C TRP A 998 -27.09 -8.20 -10.47
N TYR A 999 -28.34 -8.72 -10.52
CA TYR A 999 -29.40 -8.45 -9.54
C TYR A 999 -29.14 -8.77 -8.05
N GLY A 1000 -28.07 -9.48 -7.72
CA GLY A 1000 -27.66 -9.80 -6.34
C GLY A 1000 -26.20 -9.41 -6.04
N SER A 1001 -25.63 -8.53 -6.85
CA SER A 1001 -24.34 -7.87 -6.60
C SER A 1001 -24.55 -6.57 -5.84
N TRP A 1002 -23.50 -6.05 -5.24
CA TRP A 1002 -23.44 -4.72 -4.62
C TRP A 1002 -22.04 -4.14 -4.84
N THR A 1003 -21.89 -2.81 -4.76
CA THR A 1003 -20.60 -2.12 -4.81
C THR A 1003 -20.55 -0.90 -3.90
N THR A 1004 -19.35 -0.51 -3.51
CA THR A 1004 -19.06 0.75 -2.81
C THR A 1004 -19.09 1.89 -3.83
N ILE A 1005 -20.10 2.76 -3.73
CA ILE A 1005 -20.28 3.90 -4.62
C ILE A 1005 -19.50 5.09 -4.05
N TYR A 1006 -18.18 5.10 -4.24
CA TYR A 1006 -17.32 6.20 -3.81
C TYR A 1006 -17.63 7.51 -4.58
N SER A 1007 -18.13 7.43 -5.83
CA SER A 1007 -18.52 8.61 -6.62
C SER A 1007 -19.65 9.48 -6.03
N LEU A 1008 -20.32 9.03 -4.95
CA LEU A 1008 -21.20 9.87 -4.13
C LEU A 1008 -20.45 11.03 -3.43
N TYR A 1009 -19.16 10.85 -3.17
CA TYR A 1009 -18.25 11.87 -2.63
C TYR A 1009 -18.12 13.06 -3.59
N ALA A 1010 -18.01 12.81 -4.90
CA ALA A 1010 -17.85 13.85 -5.91
C ALA A 1010 -19.04 14.82 -5.98
N ASP A 1011 -20.28 14.32 -5.92
CA ASP A 1011 -21.50 15.17 -5.89
C ASP A 1011 -21.51 16.09 -4.65
N ALA A 1012 -21.14 15.55 -3.49
CA ALA A 1012 -21.07 16.31 -2.24
C ALA A 1012 -19.94 17.36 -2.26
N LEU A 1013 -18.74 16.98 -2.73
CA LEU A 1013 -17.56 17.85 -2.86
C LEU A 1013 -17.79 19.00 -3.87
N LEU A 1014 -18.57 18.75 -4.92
CA LEU A 1014 -18.97 19.73 -5.92
C LEU A 1014 -20.20 20.57 -5.50
N CYS A 1015 -20.75 20.32 -4.32
CA CYS A 1015 -21.90 21.02 -3.72
C CYS A 1015 -23.21 20.86 -4.51
N PHE A 1016 -23.42 19.73 -5.18
CA PHE A 1016 -24.64 19.44 -5.95
C PHE A 1016 -25.84 19.00 -5.07
N HIS A 1017 -25.63 19.00 -3.75
CA HIS A 1017 -26.61 18.61 -2.73
C HIS A 1017 -27.00 19.82 -1.85
N PRO A 1018 -27.96 20.69 -2.25
CA PRO A 1018 -28.28 21.92 -1.54
C PRO A 1018 -29.30 21.75 -0.40
N THR A 1019 -30.09 20.65 -0.33
CA THR A 1019 -30.85 20.39 0.92
C THR A 1019 -29.91 20.03 2.07
N ILE A 1020 -28.73 19.50 1.74
CA ILE A 1020 -27.56 19.33 2.60
C ILE A 1020 -26.84 20.68 2.81
N THR A 1021 -26.27 21.28 1.77
CA THR A 1021 -25.24 22.35 1.92
C THR A 1021 -25.77 23.77 2.20
N ASN A 1022 -27.05 24.07 2.00
CA ASN A 1022 -27.57 25.47 1.95
C ASN A 1022 -28.24 25.96 3.26
N THR A 1023 -27.78 25.49 4.42
CA THR A 1023 -28.35 25.85 5.74
C THR A 1023 -28.00 27.28 6.22
N SER A 1024 -27.01 27.92 5.60
CA SER A 1024 -26.48 29.25 5.96
C SER A 1024 -27.48 30.41 5.87
N ALA A 1025 -28.67 30.20 5.29
CA ALA A 1025 -29.74 31.18 5.25
C ALA A 1025 -30.57 31.29 6.56
N ALA A 1026 -30.43 30.33 7.49
CA ALA A 1026 -31.32 30.20 8.66
C ALA A 1026 -30.66 30.44 10.03
N SER A 1027 -29.34 30.30 10.15
CA SER A 1027 -28.62 30.21 11.43
C SER A 1027 -28.08 31.54 11.99
N ALA A 1028 -28.26 32.67 11.28
CA ALA A 1028 -27.72 34.00 11.67
C ALA A 1028 -28.32 34.61 12.96
N HIS A 1029 -29.11 33.85 13.72
CA HIS A 1029 -29.70 34.24 15.00
C HIS A 1029 -29.64 33.09 16.01
N HIS A 1030 -28.48 32.86 16.66
CA HIS A 1030 -28.40 32.86 18.13
C HIS A 1030 -26.96 32.74 18.68
N ASN A 1031 -26.72 33.42 19.81
CA ASN A 1031 -25.66 33.17 20.81
C ASN A 1031 -24.19 33.51 20.43
N GLU A 1032 -23.87 34.80 20.35
CA GLU A 1032 -22.57 35.29 20.84
C GLU A 1032 -22.60 35.40 22.38
N GLU A 1033 -21.54 34.97 23.08
CA GLU A 1033 -21.14 35.54 24.38
C GLU A 1033 -19.61 35.74 24.41
N PRO A 1034 -19.08 36.72 25.19
CA PRO A 1034 -17.95 37.51 24.70
C PRO A 1034 -16.65 37.40 25.52
N TYR A 1035 -15.52 37.65 24.85
CA TYR A 1035 -14.24 37.95 25.51
C TYR A 1035 -13.59 39.21 24.90
N VAL A 1036 -13.52 40.31 25.66
CA VAL A 1036 -12.98 41.61 25.20
C VAL A 1036 -12.30 42.37 26.36
N PRO A 1037 -11.07 42.87 26.14
CA PRO A 1037 -10.72 44.28 26.41
C PRO A 1037 -9.74 44.86 25.35
N ASP A 1038 -9.43 46.15 25.21
CA ASP A 1038 -10.04 47.47 25.49
C ASP A 1038 -9.03 48.48 24.83
N GLN A 1039 -9.34 49.38 23.87
CA GLN A 1039 -10.05 50.65 24.11
C GLN A 1039 -10.55 51.37 22.84
N LYS A 1040 -11.81 51.83 22.92
CA LYS A 1040 -12.31 53.19 22.58
C LYS A 1040 -12.08 53.75 21.16
N GLY A 1041 -13.18 53.88 20.39
CA GLY A 1041 -13.22 54.56 19.08
C GLY A 1041 -14.43 55.46 18.76
N SER A 1042 -15.44 55.60 19.63
CA SER A 1042 -16.54 56.59 19.58
C SER A 1042 -17.24 56.87 18.21
N GLY A 1043 -18.34 56.17 17.90
CA GLY A 1043 -19.27 56.59 16.84
C GLY A 1043 -20.55 55.76 16.78
N SER A 1044 -21.68 56.28 17.28
CA SER A 1044 -22.97 55.57 17.26
C SER A 1044 -23.79 55.94 16.03
N GLN A 1045 -24.12 54.95 15.19
CA GLN A 1045 -25.17 55.05 14.16
C GLN A 1045 -25.94 53.73 14.09
N SER A 1046 -27.26 53.78 14.27
CA SER A 1046 -28.13 52.61 14.19
C SER A 1046 -28.21 52.05 12.76
N PRO A 1047 -28.24 50.71 12.57
CA PRO A 1047 -28.43 50.12 11.25
C PRO A 1047 -29.74 50.55 10.60
N LEU A 1048 -29.66 50.95 9.33
CA LEU A 1048 -30.84 51.09 8.47
C LEU A 1048 -31.35 49.70 8.06
N LYS A 1049 -32.67 49.55 7.93
CA LYS A 1049 -33.25 48.33 7.37
C LYS A 1049 -32.84 48.23 5.90
N HIS A 1050 -32.00 47.26 5.56
CA HIS A 1050 -31.72 46.96 4.16
C HIS A 1050 -32.99 46.44 3.48
N HIS A 1051 -33.46 47.20 2.49
CA HIS A 1051 -34.24 46.63 1.42
C HIS A 1051 -33.32 45.76 0.57
N HIS A 1052 -33.79 44.60 0.11
CA HIS A 1052 -33.11 43.88 -0.97
C HIS A 1052 -33.11 44.75 -2.23
N ASP A 1053 -31.92 45.11 -2.68
CA ASP A 1053 -31.68 45.62 -4.03
C ASP A 1053 -31.17 44.43 -4.88
N PRO A 1054 -31.86 44.05 -5.98
CA PRO A 1054 -31.41 42.95 -6.83
C PRO A 1054 -30.07 43.18 -7.55
N SER A 1055 -29.51 44.39 -7.52
CA SER A 1055 -28.29 44.75 -8.26
C SER A 1055 -26.97 44.39 -7.56
N SER A 1056 -26.99 43.75 -6.39
CA SER A 1056 -25.78 43.38 -5.64
C SER A 1056 -25.19 42.00 -5.98
N GLN A 1057 -25.53 41.42 -7.14
CA GLN A 1057 -24.85 40.20 -7.62
C GLN A 1057 -23.44 40.54 -8.14
N LEU A 1058 -22.45 39.75 -7.75
CA LEU A 1058 -21.13 39.78 -8.38
C LEU A 1058 -21.25 39.29 -9.84
N PRO A 1059 -20.54 39.89 -10.80
CA PRO A 1059 -20.44 39.33 -12.15
C PRO A 1059 -19.95 37.87 -12.08
N GLY A 1060 -20.61 36.96 -12.81
CA GLY A 1060 -20.35 35.53 -12.73
C GLY A 1060 -20.91 34.80 -11.49
N SER A 1061 -21.81 35.40 -10.70
CA SER A 1061 -22.47 34.66 -9.60
C SER A 1061 -23.34 33.53 -10.16
N ARG A 1062 -22.91 32.27 -10.00
CA ARG A 1062 -23.63 31.09 -10.48
C ARG A 1062 -25.08 31.08 -9.99
N LYS A 1063 -25.98 30.54 -10.80
CA LYS A 1063 -27.37 30.27 -10.40
C LYS A 1063 -27.33 29.25 -9.26
N ALA A 1064 -27.83 29.62 -8.08
CA ALA A 1064 -27.83 28.71 -6.94
C ALA A 1064 -28.54 27.39 -7.27
N ILE A 1065 -27.88 26.27 -6.92
CA ILE A 1065 -28.48 24.94 -6.99
C ILE A 1065 -29.54 24.86 -5.87
N THR A 1066 -30.79 24.53 -6.23
CA THR A 1066 -31.95 24.61 -5.30
C THR A 1066 -32.62 23.27 -5.00
N SER A 1067 -32.10 22.17 -5.56
CA SER A 1067 -32.55 20.79 -5.34
C SER A 1067 -31.39 19.85 -5.55
N ASP A 1068 -31.38 18.73 -4.83
CA ASP A 1068 -30.33 17.70 -4.90
C ASP A 1068 -30.22 17.11 -6.30
N PHE A 1069 -28.99 16.96 -6.79
CA PHE A 1069 -28.71 16.27 -8.04
C PHE A 1069 -28.82 14.75 -7.85
N ILE A 1070 -28.02 14.16 -6.96
CA ILE A 1070 -28.24 12.80 -6.47
C ILE A 1070 -29.19 12.84 -5.26
N PRO A 1071 -30.38 12.21 -5.32
CA PRO A 1071 -31.33 12.27 -4.22
C PRO A 1071 -30.79 11.67 -2.92
N HIS A 1072 -30.97 12.38 -1.81
CA HIS A 1072 -30.49 12.02 -0.45
C HIS A 1072 -30.68 10.55 -0.06
N HIS A 1073 -31.78 9.91 -0.47
CA HIS A 1073 -32.05 8.51 -0.13
C HIS A 1073 -31.01 7.51 -0.69
N VAL A 1074 -30.34 7.84 -1.81
CA VAL A 1074 -29.30 7.01 -2.42
C VAL A 1074 -28.10 6.87 -1.48
N TYR A 1075 -27.67 7.97 -0.87
CA TYR A 1075 -26.64 7.95 0.16
C TYR A 1075 -27.08 7.15 1.38
N LYS A 1076 -28.33 7.34 1.83
CA LYS A 1076 -28.84 6.66 3.03
C LYS A 1076 -28.84 5.13 2.85
N ILE A 1077 -29.31 4.62 1.70
CA ILE A 1077 -29.31 3.17 1.47
C ILE A 1077 -27.89 2.60 1.37
N GLN A 1078 -26.93 3.34 0.80
CA GLN A 1078 -25.52 2.93 0.80
C GLN A 1078 -24.92 2.95 2.21
N SER A 1079 -25.18 3.98 3.01
CA SER A 1079 -24.75 4.05 4.41
C SER A 1079 -25.35 2.91 5.27
N ASP A 1080 -26.64 2.60 5.09
CA ASP A 1080 -27.30 1.47 5.74
C ASP A 1080 -26.70 0.12 5.26
N TRP A 1081 -26.32 0.02 3.99
CA TRP A 1081 -25.73 -1.19 3.40
C TRP A 1081 -24.30 -1.45 3.86
N TYR A 1082 -23.42 -0.44 3.83
CA TYR A 1082 -22.02 -0.58 4.28
C TYR A 1082 -21.97 -1.07 5.73
N ALA A 1083 -22.83 -0.55 6.60
CA ALA A 1083 -22.99 -1.01 7.98
C ALA A 1083 -23.39 -2.50 8.11
N ALA A 1084 -24.01 -3.09 7.08
CA ALA A 1084 -24.45 -4.48 7.04
C ALA A 1084 -23.45 -5.45 6.38
N VAL A 1085 -22.52 -4.95 5.55
CA VAL A 1085 -21.50 -5.78 4.86
C VAL A 1085 -20.06 -5.53 5.32
N MET A 1086 -19.87 -4.72 6.35
CA MET A 1086 -18.57 -4.45 7.00
C MET A 1086 -17.87 -5.73 7.50
N GLN A 1087 -16.59 -5.90 7.17
CA GLN A 1087 -15.74 -7.03 7.59
C GLN A 1087 -14.74 -6.61 8.70
N GLU A 1088 -13.84 -7.50 9.14
CA GLU A 1088 -12.91 -7.27 10.27
C GLU A 1088 -12.14 -5.93 10.18
N TYR A 1089 -11.47 -5.69 9.05
CA TYR A 1089 -10.56 -4.55 8.82
C TYR A 1089 -11.11 -3.44 7.91
N GLY A 1090 -12.25 -3.62 7.25
CA GLY A 1090 -12.81 -2.60 6.35
C GLY A 1090 -14.12 -3.01 5.67
N LEU A 1091 -14.53 -2.21 4.69
CA LEU A 1091 -15.63 -2.46 3.77
C LEU A 1091 -15.08 -3.00 2.43
N PRO A 1092 -15.45 -4.22 1.99
CA PRO A 1092 -15.01 -4.70 0.69
C PRO A 1092 -15.43 -3.75 -0.44
N LEU A 1093 -14.59 -3.63 -1.47
CA LEU A 1093 -14.84 -2.76 -2.61
C LEU A 1093 -16.19 -3.08 -3.27
N ASP A 1094 -16.42 -4.36 -3.58
CA ASP A 1094 -17.67 -4.85 -4.13
C ASP A 1094 -17.85 -6.38 -3.94
N SER A 1095 -19.03 -6.88 -4.31
CA SER A 1095 -19.44 -8.29 -4.20
C SER A 1095 -18.62 -9.35 -4.96
N ARG A 1096 -17.63 -8.98 -5.78
CA ARG A 1096 -16.71 -9.90 -6.48
C ARG A 1096 -15.72 -10.57 -5.51
N HIS A 1097 -15.18 -9.81 -4.55
CA HIS A 1097 -14.04 -10.18 -3.69
C HIS A 1097 -14.25 -9.75 -2.23
N LEU A 1098 -13.25 -9.95 -1.36
CA LEU A 1098 -13.23 -9.45 0.02
C LEU A 1098 -12.14 -8.39 0.27
N TYR A 1099 -11.41 -7.99 -0.78
CA TYR A 1099 -10.48 -6.87 -0.71
C TYR A 1099 -11.17 -5.50 -0.79
N THR A 1100 -10.42 -4.47 -0.45
CA THR A 1100 -10.83 -3.06 -0.43
C THR A 1100 -9.73 -2.14 -0.97
N LYS A 1101 -10.07 -0.88 -1.26
CA LYS A 1101 -9.14 0.23 -1.46
C LYS A 1101 -9.41 1.30 -0.40
N SER A 1102 -8.45 1.57 0.50
CA SER A 1102 -8.67 2.45 1.67
C SER A 1102 -8.99 3.90 1.28
N ASP A 1103 -8.47 4.38 0.16
CA ASP A 1103 -8.81 5.66 -0.44
C ASP A 1103 -10.30 5.72 -0.84
N TRP A 1104 -10.83 4.69 -1.50
CA TRP A 1104 -12.27 4.59 -1.80
C TRP A 1104 -13.12 4.37 -0.55
N GLU A 1105 -12.62 3.67 0.47
CA GLU A 1105 -13.29 3.59 1.77
C GLU A 1105 -13.43 4.97 2.41
N PHE A 1106 -12.39 5.80 2.39
CA PHE A 1106 -12.46 7.14 2.97
C PHE A 1106 -13.33 8.11 2.17
N GLU A 1107 -13.32 8.06 0.83
CA GLU A 1107 -14.29 8.82 0.02
C GLU A 1107 -15.73 8.37 0.28
N ALA A 1108 -16.00 7.07 0.26
CA ALA A 1108 -17.32 6.53 0.55
C ALA A 1108 -17.77 6.83 1.99
N ALA A 1109 -16.87 6.71 2.97
CA ALA A 1109 -17.14 6.99 4.38
C ALA A 1109 -17.49 8.46 4.63
N ALA A 1110 -16.88 9.40 3.89
CA ALA A 1110 -17.10 10.84 4.06
C ALA A 1110 -18.59 11.20 3.98
N VAL A 1111 -19.30 10.54 3.06
CA VAL A 1111 -20.72 10.77 2.74
C VAL A 1111 -21.69 9.75 3.38
N THR A 1112 -21.27 9.10 4.47
CA THR A 1112 -22.09 8.19 5.29
C THR A 1112 -22.45 8.82 6.64
N SER A 1113 -23.42 8.23 7.36
CA SER A 1113 -23.76 8.69 8.71
C SER A 1113 -22.54 8.64 9.64
N LYS A 1114 -22.50 9.56 10.62
CA LYS A 1114 -21.37 9.73 11.55
C LYS A 1114 -20.89 8.42 12.16
N LYS A 1115 -21.80 7.53 12.57
CA LYS A 1115 -21.49 6.20 13.09
C LYS A 1115 -20.80 5.32 12.04
N VAL A 1116 -21.33 5.20 10.82
CA VAL A 1116 -20.76 4.34 9.77
C VAL A 1116 -19.38 4.84 9.35
N ARG A 1117 -19.21 6.16 9.24
CA ARG A 1117 -17.91 6.81 9.01
C ARG A 1117 -16.90 6.50 10.13
N SER A 1118 -17.35 6.50 11.39
CA SER A 1118 -16.52 6.14 12.56
C SER A 1118 -16.19 4.65 12.61
N ASP A 1119 -17.13 3.77 12.27
CA ASP A 1119 -16.95 2.32 12.24
C ASP A 1119 -15.95 1.92 11.14
N LEU A 1120 -15.96 2.58 9.97
CA LEU A 1120 -14.96 2.43 8.90
C LEU A 1120 -13.56 2.87 9.36
N LEU A 1121 -13.44 4.12 9.81
CA LEU A 1121 -12.20 4.74 10.28
C LEU A 1121 -11.50 3.89 11.34
N ASN A 1122 -12.25 3.39 12.33
CA ASN A 1122 -11.70 2.55 13.39
C ASN A 1122 -11.20 1.19 12.89
N ARG A 1123 -11.73 0.64 11.79
CA ARG A 1123 -11.29 -0.64 11.24
C ARG A 1123 -10.00 -0.51 10.44
N VAL A 1124 -9.84 0.55 9.65
CA VAL A 1124 -8.55 0.89 9.00
C VAL A 1124 -7.48 1.19 10.06
N ALA A 1125 -7.87 1.80 11.19
CA ALA A 1125 -6.97 1.99 12.34
C ALA A 1125 -6.59 0.66 13.05
N THR A 1126 -7.53 -0.27 13.21
CA THR A 1126 -7.23 -1.65 13.66
C THR A 1126 -6.28 -2.35 12.68
N TRP A 1127 -6.52 -2.23 11.37
CA TRP A 1127 -5.65 -2.79 10.34
C TRP A 1127 -4.22 -2.24 10.44
N LEU A 1128 -4.02 -0.93 10.56
CA LEU A 1128 -2.68 -0.32 10.73
C LEU A 1128 -1.92 -0.86 11.96
N ASN A 1129 -2.64 -1.18 13.04
CA ASN A 1129 -2.05 -1.75 14.26
C ASN A 1129 -1.74 -3.26 14.15
N GLU A 1130 -2.57 -4.02 13.43
CA GLU A 1130 -2.53 -5.50 13.44
C GLU A 1130 -1.95 -6.13 12.17
N THR A 1131 -1.90 -5.41 11.04
CA THR A 1131 -1.48 -5.93 9.72
C THR A 1131 -0.07 -6.54 9.71
N GLY A 1132 0.11 -7.62 8.95
CA GLY A 1132 1.40 -8.28 8.70
C GLY A 1132 2.23 -7.64 7.58
N THR A 1133 1.66 -6.74 6.76
CA THR A 1133 2.32 -6.20 5.57
C THR A 1133 3.59 -5.39 5.91
N ASP A 1134 4.73 -5.73 5.31
CA ASP A 1134 6.04 -5.10 5.56
C ASP A 1134 6.42 -4.03 4.52
N ARG A 1135 5.43 -3.29 4.02
CA ARG A 1135 5.59 -2.21 3.02
C ARG A 1135 4.93 -0.89 3.50
N PRO A 1136 5.26 0.26 2.89
CA PRO A 1136 4.58 1.53 3.18
C PRO A 1136 3.06 1.41 2.95
N PHE A 1137 2.26 2.24 3.64
CA PHE A 1137 0.80 2.14 3.74
C PHE A 1137 0.16 1.78 2.38
N THR A 1138 -0.38 0.56 2.29
CA THR A 1138 -1.12 0.09 1.11
C THR A 1138 -2.53 0.66 1.08
N ASP A 1139 -2.99 0.99 -0.12
CA ASP A 1139 -4.41 1.17 -0.41
C ASP A 1139 -5.16 -0.17 -0.48
N LEU A 1140 -4.56 -1.21 -1.06
CA LEU A 1140 -5.21 -2.48 -1.40
C LEU A 1140 -4.85 -3.64 -0.45
N TYR A 1141 -5.85 -4.14 0.29
CA TYR A 1141 -5.72 -5.23 1.26
C TYR A 1141 -7.02 -6.05 1.38
N GLU A 1142 -6.93 -7.29 1.88
CA GLU A 1142 -8.07 -8.18 2.18
C GLU A 1142 -8.73 -7.83 3.53
N THR A 1143 -10.04 -7.56 3.54
CA THR A 1143 -10.73 -7.01 4.72
C THR A 1143 -10.94 -7.99 5.88
N GLU A 1144 -10.67 -9.29 5.72
CA GLU A 1144 -10.77 -10.30 6.79
C GLU A 1144 -9.40 -10.83 7.26
N SER A 1145 -8.36 -10.80 6.42
CA SER A 1145 -7.00 -11.23 6.78
C SER A 1145 -6.05 -10.07 7.10
N GLY A 1146 -6.23 -8.92 6.45
CA GLY A 1146 -5.32 -7.77 6.50
C GLY A 1146 -4.13 -7.88 5.54
N GLU A 1147 -4.01 -8.99 4.83
CA GLU A 1147 -2.91 -9.27 3.89
C GLU A 1147 -3.20 -8.74 2.48
N PHE A 1148 -2.20 -8.76 1.59
CA PHE A 1148 -2.41 -8.43 0.18
C PHE A 1148 -3.30 -9.45 -0.56
N PRO A 1149 -4.20 -9.02 -1.47
CA PRO A 1149 -5.05 -9.92 -2.26
C PRO A 1149 -4.36 -10.59 -3.47
N GLY A 1150 -3.05 -10.34 -3.67
CA GLY A 1150 -2.28 -10.81 -4.82
C GLY A 1150 -1.47 -9.68 -5.46
N PRO A 1151 -2.12 -8.63 -6.00
CA PRO A 1151 -1.46 -7.37 -6.29
C PRO A 1151 -0.89 -6.76 -5.00
N HIS A 1152 0.36 -6.27 -5.06
CA HIS A 1152 1.02 -5.61 -3.94
C HIS A 1152 1.12 -4.10 -4.21
N PHE A 1153 0.04 -3.37 -3.96
CA PHE A 1153 0.11 -1.91 -3.96
C PHE A 1153 0.71 -1.41 -2.63
N PHE A 1154 1.56 -0.39 -2.66
CA PHE A 1154 2.17 0.23 -1.49
C PHE A 1154 2.88 1.52 -1.89
N ALA A 1155 3.01 2.47 -0.95
CA ALA A 1155 3.58 3.79 -1.24
C ALA A 1155 2.84 4.62 -2.33
N ARG A 1156 1.64 4.19 -2.79
CA ARG A 1156 0.83 4.91 -3.78
C ARG A 1156 0.38 6.28 -3.26
N PRO A 1157 0.31 7.32 -4.12
CA PRO A 1157 -0.24 8.62 -3.75
C PRO A 1157 -1.76 8.63 -3.53
N VAL A 1158 -2.47 7.58 -3.96
CA VAL A 1158 -3.93 7.45 -3.84
C VAL A 1158 -4.41 7.56 -2.39
N VAL A 1159 -3.55 7.25 -1.40
CA VAL A 1159 -3.82 7.48 0.04
C VAL A 1159 -4.08 8.96 0.40
N GLY A 1160 -3.95 9.89 -0.55
CA GLY A 1160 -4.55 11.22 -0.44
C GLY A 1160 -6.07 11.19 -0.24
N GLY A 1161 -6.75 10.10 -0.59
CA GLY A 1161 -8.17 9.87 -0.37
C GLY A 1161 -8.52 9.82 1.12
N HIS A 1162 -7.54 9.49 1.98
CA HIS A 1162 -7.71 9.62 3.43
C HIS A 1162 -7.99 11.05 3.89
N PHE A 1163 -7.73 12.08 3.08
CA PHE A 1163 -8.09 13.48 3.37
C PHE A 1163 -9.53 13.84 2.97
N ALA A 1164 -10.35 12.87 2.49
CA ALA A 1164 -11.73 13.11 2.04
C ALA A 1164 -12.61 13.85 3.07
N PHE A 1165 -12.52 13.51 4.35
CA PHE A 1165 -13.33 14.20 5.39
C PHE A 1165 -12.92 15.67 5.51
N LEU A 1166 -11.60 15.96 5.49
CA LEU A 1166 -11.04 17.29 5.60
C LEU A 1166 -11.38 18.16 4.38
N ALA A 1167 -11.29 17.59 3.18
CA ALA A 1167 -11.62 18.27 1.94
C ALA A 1167 -13.13 18.59 1.83
N LEU A 1168 -14.00 17.64 2.21
CA LEU A 1168 -15.46 17.83 2.21
C LEU A 1168 -15.92 18.74 3.36
N GLU A 1169 -15.25 18.76 4.50
CA GLU A 1169 -15.56 19.69 5.60
C GLU A 1169 -15.32 21.14 5.17
N ARG A 1170 -14.19 21.39 4.50
CA ARG A 1170 -13.85 22.71 3.95
C ARG A 1170 -14.65 23.08 2.69
N ALA A 1171 -15.25 22.10 2.01
CA ALA A 1171 -16.08 22.34 0.82
C ALA A 1171 -17.36 23.12 1.15
N CYS A 1172 -17.97 23.68 0.10
CA CYS A 1172 -19.24 24.40 0.16
C CYS A 1172 -19.27 25.60 1.13
N GLY A 1173 -18.10 26.17 1.42
CA GLY A 1173 -17.93 27.28 2.36
C GLY A 1173 -17.82 26.84 3.83
N GLY A 1174 -17.33 25.62 4.08
CA GLY A 1174 -17.21 25.05 5.42
C GLY A 1174 -18.45 24.27 5.89
N THR A 1175 -19.24 23.71 4.97
CA THR A 1175 -20.54 23.07 5.29
C THR A 1175 -20.74 21.67 4.72
N GLY A 1176 -19.85 21.16 3.87
CA GLY A 1176 -20.07 19.92 3.12
C GLY A 1176 -20.31 18.67 4.00
N MET A 1177 -19.61 18.55 5.13
CA MET A 1177 -19.76 17.42 6.07
C MET A 1177 -20.97 17.52 7.01
N ALA A 1178 -21.37 18.74 7.39
CA ALA A 1178 -22.27 18.98 8.52
C ALA A 1178 -23.62 18.22 8.45
N PRO A 1179 -24.24 18.00 7.28
CA PRO A 1179 -25.49 17.25 7.19
C PRO A 1179 -25.30 15.75 7.41
N PHE A 1180 -24.18 15.15 7.00
CA PHE A 1180 -23.87 13.73 7.24
C PHE A 1180 -23.67 13.44 8.74
N ASP A 1181 -23.25 14.45 9.52
CA ASP A 1181 -23.25 14.42 10.97
C ASP A 1181 -24.65 14.53 11.60
N ALA A 1182 -25.61 15.16 10.91
CA ALA A 1182 -26.97 15.39 11.40
C ALA A 1182 -27.95 14.22 11.12
N TRP A 1183 -27.50 13.09 10.55
CA TRP A 1183 -28.37 11.95 10.21
C TRP A 1183 -28.76 11.06 11.41
N GLU A 1184 -28.22 11.34 12.60
CA GLU A 1184 -28.37 10.48 13.79
C GLU A 1184 -28.84 11.25 15.07
N GLU A 1185 -29.52 12.40 14.92
CA GLU A 1185 -30.34 13.05 15.97
C GLU A 1185 -31.82 12.63 15.94
#